data_AF-A0A958Q922-F1
#
_entry.id   AF-A0A958Q922-F1
#
_cell.length_a   1.000
_cell.length_b   1.000
_cell.length_c   1.000
_cell.angle_alpha   90.00
_cell.angle_beta   90.00
_cell.angle_gamma   90.00
#
_symmetry.space_group_name_H-M   'P 1'
#
loop_
_entity.id
_entity.type
_entity.pdbx_description
1 polymer ?
#
loop_
_entity_poly.entity_id
_entity_poly.type
_entity_poly.pdbx_seq_one_letter_code
_entity_poly.pdbx_strand_id
1 'polypeptide(L)'
;ESTSTNTCLWSLNTISGDLIHLDHSPSGDFHPSLDSFGRVIFTRWDHMQRDQQNRCSNNSFGAFNYASEASDAVPLDNDDEVFPEFRADCEITDSNYNLNNHSFNVFLPWQINEDGSEIETINHIGRHELTGYISSSFNDDPNVEEFYGQYNRTNTNPIDNFFQIHEDPLNPGSYFGINAPEFGTHAAGQIIKISLPPGQAPDSVAVTYVTHPDTDNTDETPSSDHIGLSRDPMPASDGSLIVSHSLSTLPDTNTGTSAAPQSRYTFRIKSFDTSGQYAQPGNLLTTGINKTISYWSPDQLVSYNNVTLWELQPKEIRSRNRPEKRSSELPAPEKASLEAAGVDELALRDYLKSNQLALIVGRNITTRDQLDHQQPLNLRVAGSDTESIKGSGKVYEVAHLQIFQGDLLRGYGGIESPRDGRRVIAQTLHSVTQNPANPEGPAGSVKIAKDGSFAALVPARRAVTYQLTDTQGTGVVRERLWLTFQPGEIRVCASCHGINSKDQKGNAPPENPPAALFDLVQDLQDGIDNVSPEMSLAITGGKTRKSKSQITIEIEGENASAAFKTVELAIAVGKKSCTERMTLLTDDAGNLSFTSAKMPGLGKKTRLNFSLIYGTTTLATSTYRLRPEKRNPVKKQRFCQAAIKALKKGKKKS
;
A
#
# COMPACT_ATOMS: atom_id res chain seq x y z
N GLU A 1 -19.02 -3.27 -9.74
CA GLU A 1 -17.65 -3.66 -10.15
C GLU A 1 -17.20 -3.12 -11.52
N SER A 2 -18.04 -3.04 -12.56
CA SER A 2 -17.61 -2.59 -13.91
C SER A 2 -17.56 -1.06 -14.15
N THR A 3 -17.44 -0.26 -13.09
CA THR A 3 -17.28 1.19 -13.23
C THR A 3 -15.81 1.54 -13.17
N SER A 4 -15.41 2.62 -13.85
CA SER A 4 -14.06 3.17 -13.66
C SER A 4 -13.85 3.50 -12.18
N THR A 5 -12.78 2.95 -11.61
CA THR A 5 -12.35 3.21 -10.23
C THR A 5 -10.90 3.69 -10.22
N ASN A 6 -10.46 4.26 -9.11
CA ASN A 6 -9.04 4.54 -8.90
C ASN A 6 -8.31 3.20 -8.73
N THR A 7 -7.26 2.95 -9.50
CA THR A 7 -6.51 1.68 -9.42
C THR A 7 -5.17 1.81 -8.68
N CYS A 8 -4.82 3.02 -8.20
CA CYS A 8 -3.49 3.29 -7.66
C CYS A 8 -3.50 4.44 -6.65
N LEU A 9 -2.53 4.44 -5.74
CA LEU A 9 -2.17 5.62 -4.95
C LEU A 9 -0.83 6.21 -5.45
N TRP A 10 -0.75 7.53 -5.56
CA TRP A 10 0.41 8.23 -6.10
C TRP A 10 0.88 9.36 -5.18
N SER A 11 2.20 9.54 -5.10
CA SER A 11 2.83 10.74 -4.54
C SER A 11 3.34 11.62 -5.68
N LEU A 12 3.02 12.91 -5.63
CA LEU A 12 3.49 13.91 -6.60
C LEU A 12 4.58 14.78 -5.97
N ASN A 13 5.78 14.75 -6.55
CA ASN A 13 6.78 15.76 -6.25
C ASN A 13 6.41 17.06 -6.96
N THR A 14 5.97 18.07 -6.21
CA THR A 14 5.49 19.34 -6.78
C THR A 14 6.60 20.21 -7.40
N ILE A 15 7.88 19.90 -7.14
CA ILE A 15 9.02 20.64 -7.69
C ILE A 15 9.46 20.02 -9.03
N SER A 16 9.62 18.69 -9.09
CA SER A 16 10.06 18.00 -10.30
C SER A 16 8.91 17.60 -11.23
N GLY A 17 7.71 17.41 -10.69
CA GLY A 17 6.56 16.82 -11.38
C GLY A 17 6.57 15.29 -11.38
N ASP A 18 7.52 14.65 -10.68
CA ASP A 18 7.62 13.18 -10.65
C ASP A 18 6.45 12.57 -9.89
N LEU A 19 5.92 11.48 -10.45
CA LEU A 19 4.89 10.65 -9.83
C LEU A 19 5.52 9.35 -9.32
N ILE A 20 5.36 9.08 -8.03
CA ILE A 20 5.82 7.85 -7.38
C ILE A 20 4.59 6.99 -7.09
N HIS A 21 4.59 5.76 -7.59
CA HIS A 21 3.53 4.79 -7.35
C HIS A 21 3.66 4.24 -5.92
N LEU A 22 2.70 4.58 -5.06
CA LEU A 22 2.70 4.17 -3.64
C LEU A 22 1.98 2.84 -3.43
N ASP A 23 0.96 2.56 -4.22
CA ASP A 23 0.23 1.31 -4.16
C ASP A 23 -0.53 1.05 -5.47
N HIS A 24 -0.53 -0.22 -5.91
CA HIS A 24 -1.38 -0.72 -6.98
C HIS A 24 -2.59 -1.42 -6.35
N SER A 25 -3.74 -0.76 -6.36
CA SER A 25 -4.98 -1.24 -5.76
C SER A 25 -5.99 -1.58 -6.86
N PRO A 26 -6.06 -2.84 -7.35
CA PRO A 26 -7.09 -3.28 -8.28
C PRO A 26 -8.51 -2.92 -7.83
N SER A 27 -8.68 -2.82 -6.52
CA SER A 27 -9.94 -2.58 -5.85
C SER A 27 -10.14 -1.09 -5.49
N GLY A 28 -9.08 -0.31 -5.36
CA GLY A 28 -9.10 1.14 -5.23
C GLY A 28 -8.94 1.66 -3.79
N ASP A 29 -8.20 2.77 -3.71
CA ASP A 29 -7.84 3.45 -2.47
C ASP A 29 -8.42 4.86 -2.43
N PHE A 30 -8.96 5.25 -1.28
CA PHE A 30 -9.79 6.44 -1.11
C PHE A 30 -9.39 7.26 0.11
N HIS A 31 -9.51 8.59 -0.04
CA HIS A 31 -9.33 9.57 1.03
C HIS A 31 -7.99 9.45 1.80
N PRO A 32 -6.82 9.38 1.12
CA PRO A 32 -5.54 9.29 1.80
C PRO A 32 -5.30 10.53 2.68
N SER A 33 -4.79 10.31 3.89
CA SER A 33 -4.43 11.36 4.85
C SER A 33 -3.17 10.98 5.63
N LEU A 34 -2.41 11.97 6.10
CA LEU A 34 -1.22 11.73 6.93
C LEU A 34 -1.60 11.92 8.41
N ASP A 35 -1.54 10.84 9.19
CA ASP A 35 -1.84 10.86 10.62
C ASP A 35 -0.69 11.44 11.45
N SER A 36 -0.93 11.64 12.75
CA SER A 36 0.03 12.22 13.69
C SER A 36 1.33 11.41 13.88
N PHE A 37 1.35 10.14 13.46
CA PHE A 37 2.50 9.23 13.57
C PHE A 37 3.29 9.11 12.26
N GLY A 38 2.90 9.85 11.21
CA GLY A 38 3.56 9.80 9.91
C GLY A 38 3.14 8.62 9.04
N ARG A 39 1.98 8.00 9.31
CA ARG A 39 1.36 6.99 8.46
C ARG A 39 0.45 7.66 7.45
N VAL A 40 0.50 7.20 6.20
CA VAL A 40 -0.55 7.53 5.23
C VAL A 40 -1.69 6.55 5.45
N ILE A 41 -2.81 7.05 5.95
CA ILE A 41 -4.04 6.30 6.23
C ILE A 41 -5.04 6.51 5.11
N PHE A 42 -5.67 5.43 4.65
CA PHE A 42 -6.71 5.47 3.62
C PHE A 42 -7.74 4.36 3.82
N THR A 43 -8.89 4.50 3.17
CA THR A 43 -9.86 3.41 3.05
C THR A 43 -9.59 2.68 1.75
N ARG A 44 -9.49 1.35 1.78
CA ARG A 44 -9.45 0.52 0.57
C ARG A 44 -10.78 -0.19 0.41
N TRP A 45 -11.24 -0.32 -0.83
CA TRP A 45 -12.29 -1.28 -1.15
C TRP A 45 -11.63 -2.67 -1.22
N ASP A 46 -11.97 -3.61 -0.35
CA ASP A 46 -11.42 -4.96 -0.40
C ASP A 46 -12.49 -5.93 -0.91
N HIS A 47 -12.26 -6.46 -2.11
CA HIS A 47 -13.19 -7.34 -2.82
C HIS A 47 -12.47 -8.42 -3.63
N MET A 48 -11.37 -8.99 -3.15
CA MET A 48 -10.62 -9.96 -3.95
C MET A 48 -11.47 -11.22 -4.22
N GLN A 49 -12.08 -11.24 -5.40
CA GLN A 49 -12.99 -12.27 -5.87
C GLN A 49 -12.87 -12.33 -7.39
N ARG A 50 -13.32 -13.44 -7.97
CA ARG A 50 -13.39 -13.55 -9.43
C ARG A 50 -14.33 -12.51 -10.01
N ASP A 51 -14.08 -12.15 -11.25
CA ASP A 51 -14.83 -11.13 -11.98
C ASP A 51 -16.33 -11.46 -12.00
N GLN A 52 -17.14 -10.60 -11.38
CA GLN A 52 -18.61 -10.74 -11.35
C GLN A 52 -19.21 -10.82 -12.75
N GLN A 53 -18.60 -10.14 -13.73
CA GLN A 53 -19.11 -10.04 -15.09
C GLN A 53 -18.65 -11.21 -15.99
N ASN A 54 -17.92 -12.16 -15.43
CA ASN A 54 -17.45 -13.36 -16.11
C ASN A 54 -18.52 -14.48 -16.17
N ARG A 55 -18.13 -15.71 -16.53
CA ARG A 55 -18.95 -16.93 -16.70
C ARG A 55 -20.05 -17.14 -15.68
N CYS A 56 -19.84 -16.80 -14.41
CA CYS A 56 -20.87 -16.97 -13.37
C CYS A 56 -22.13 -16.12 -13.63
N SER A 57 -22.04 -15.12 -14.52
CA SER A 57 -23.16 -14.33 -15.04
C SER A 57 -23.66 -14.77 -16.43
N ASN A 58 -23.42 -16.03 -16.83
CA ASN A 58 -23.65 -16.54 -18.20
C ASN A 58 -22.89 -15.76 -19.29
N ASN A 59 -21.76 -15.14 -18.92
CA ASN A 59 -20.95 -14.28 -19.79
C ASN A 59 -21.78 -13.20 -20.54
N SER A 60 -22.81 -12.64 -19.90
CA SER A 60 -23.68 -11.64 -20.53
C SER A 60 -22.96 -10.35 -20.93
N PHE A 61 -21.76 -10.12 -20.39
CA PHE A 61 -20.92 -8.94 -20.66
C PHE A 61 -19.91 -9.15 -21.79
N GLY A 62 -19.83 -10.37 -22.37
CA GLY A 62 -18.83 -10.70 -23.38
C GLY A 62 -17.40 -10.53 -22.85
N ALA A 63 -17.17 -11.02 -21.64
CA ALA A 63 -15.87 -11.03 -20.98
C ALA A 63 -14.90 -11.95 -21.72
N PHE A 64 -13.64 -11.51 -21.78
CA PHE A 64 -12.53 -12.27 -22.37
C PHE A 64 -11.20 -11.79 -21.77
N ASN A 65 -10.10 -12.51 -22.02
CA ASN A 65 -8.76 -12.12 -21.60
C ASN A 65 -7.88 -11.69 -22.79
N TYR A 66 -7.04 -10.67 -22.60
CA TYR A 66 -5.96 -10.33 -23.52
C TYR A 66 -4.74 -11.25 -23.30
N ALA A 67 -3.98 -11.52 -24.37
CA ALA A 67 -2.77 -12.35 -24.30
C ALA A 67 -1.64 -11.76 -23.45
N SER A 68 -1.64 -10.44 -23.25
CA SER A 68 -0.69 -9.70 -22.40
C SER A 68 -1.19 -8.29 -22.10
N GLU A 69 -0.45 -7.54 -21.28
CA GLU A 69 -0.73 -6.12 -21.01
C GLU A 69 -0.25 -5.17 -22.12
N ALA A 70 0.37 -5.69 -23.18
CA ALA A 70 0.80 -4.86 -24.31
C ALA A 70 -0.41 -4.16 -24.96
N SER A 71 -0.20 -2.93 -25.44
CA SER A 71 -1.26 -2.13 -26.07
C SER A 71 -1.84 -2.78 -27.31
N ASP A 72 -1.05 -3.61 -27.99
CA ASP A 72 -1.39 -4.36 -29.20
C ASP A 72 -1.68 -5.85 -28.90
N ALA A 73 -1.87 -6.22 -27.63
CA ALA A 73 -2.19 -7.58 -27.23
C ALA A 73 -3.47 -8.09 -27.92
N VAL A 74 -3.42 -9.34 -28.36
CA VAL A 74 -4.53 -10.00 -29.05
C VAL A 74 -5.58 -10.47 -28.02
N PRO A 75 -6.88 -10.24 -28.27
CA PRO A 75 -7.96 -10.88 -27.52
C PRO A 75 -7.91 -12.42 -27.64
N LEU A 76 -8.03 -13.12 -26.53
CA LEU A 76 -8.14 -14.58 -26.50
C LEU A 76 -9.61 -14.98 -26.41
N ASP A 77 -9.96 -16.12 -27.02
CA ASP A 77 -11.27 -16.76 -26.86
C ASP A 77 -11.33 -17.58 -25.55
N ASN A 78 -11.01 -16.91 -24.44
CA ASN A 78 -11.17 -17.42 -23.09
C ASN A 78 -11.38 -16.26 -22.11
N ASP A 79 -11.85 -16.61 -20.94
CA ASP A 79 -12.20 -15.73 -19.83
C ASP A 79 -11.78 -16.39 -18.51
N ASP A 80 -10.71 -17.18 -18.56
CA ASP A 80 -10.20 -17.95 -17.43
C ASP A 80 -9.72 -17.04 -16.30
N GLU A 81 -9.96 -17.49 -15.07
CA GLU A 81 -9.45 -16.89 -13.84
C GLU A 81 -8.91 -17.99 -12.93
N VAL A 82 -7.67 -17.82 -12.47
CA VAL A 82 -6.95 -18.86 -11.70
C VAL A 82 -7.07 -18.68 -10.19
N PHE A 83 -7.46 -17.49 -9.74
CA PHE A 83 -7.53 -17.12 -8.33
C PHE A 83 -8.51 -15.94 -8.13
N PRO A 84 -9.23 -15.86 -7.00
CA PRO A 84 -9.32 -16.82 -5.90
C PRO A 84 -10.30 -17.97 -6.23
N GLU A 85 -11.03 -18.49 -5.24
CA GLU A 85 -12.13 -19.45 -5.44
C GLU A 85 -13.25 -18.88 -6.34
N PHE A 86 -14.16 -19.74 -6.77
CA PHE A 86 -15.36 -19.28 -7.48
C PHE A 86 -16.21 -18.38 -6.59
N ARG A 87 -16.92 -17.42 -7.20
CA ARG A 87 -17.79 -16.50 -6.46
C ARG A 87 -18.99 -17.22 -5.82
N ALA A 88 -19.56 -16.63 -4.78
CA ALA A 88 -20.75 -17.14 -4.10
C ALA A 88 -21.93 -17.43 -5.04
N ASP A 89 -22.09 -16.63 -6.10
CA ASP A 89 -23.15 -16.73 -7.10
C ASP A 89 -22.84 -17.71 -8.26
N CYS A 90 -21.70 -18.38 -8.24
CA CYS A 90 -21.36 -19.40 -9.24
C CYS A 90 -21.96 -20.76 -8.89
N GLU A 91 -22.62 -21.41 -9.85
CA GLU A 91 -22.97 -22.83 -9.76
C GLU A 91 -21.73 -23.69 -10.03
N ILE A 92 -21.42 -24.60 -9.10
CA ILE A 92 -20.34 -25.57 -9.26
C ILE A 92 -20.94 -26.95 -9.52
N THR A 93 -20.64 -27.50 -10.69
CA THR A 93 -21.15 -28.81 -11.11
C THR A 93 -20.24 -29.98 -10.72
N ASP A 94 -19.06 -29.71 -10.15
CA ASP A 94 -18.16 -30.74 -9.67
C ASP A 94 -18.51 -31.14 -8.22
N SER A 95 -19.06 -32.35 -8.06
CA SER A 95 -19.41 -32.91 -6.76
C SER A 95 -18.21 -33.15 -5.84
N ASN A 96 -16.98 -33.11 -6.36
CA ASN A 96 -15.74 -33.25 -5.58
C ASN A 96 -15.15 -31.90 -5.16
N TYR A 97 -15.85 -30.79 -5.41
CA TYR A 97 -15.40 -29.46 -5.00
C TYR A 97 -15.61 -29.28 -3.48
N ASN A 98 -14.53 -29.41 -2.72
CA ASN A 98 -14.56 -29.33 -1.25
C ASN A 98 -14.28 -27.93 -0.68
N LEU A 99 -14.22 -26.92 -1.56
CA LEU A 99 -14.13 -25.51 -1.18
C LEU A 99 -15.52 -24.89 -1.14
N ASN A 100 -15.72 -23.94 -0.24
CA ASN A 100 -16.87 -23.04 -0.35
C ASN A 100 -16.58 -21.97 -1.39
N ASN A 101 -17.64 -21.52 -2.05
CA ASN A 101 -17.59 -20.33 -2.87
C ASN A 101 -17.23 -19.10 -2.02
N HIS A 102 -16.65 -18.10 -2.66
CA HIS A 102 -16.07 -16.95 -1.99
C HIS A 102 -16.55 -15.62 -2.57
N SER A 103 -17.18 -14.82 -1.73
CA SER A 103 -17.43 -13.40 -2.00
C SER A 103 -17.32 -12.61 -0.71
N PHE A 104 -16.73 -11.43 -0.80
CA PHE A 104 -16.81 -10.41 0.24
C PHE A 104 -16.67 -9.04 -0.40
N ASN A 105 -17.24 -8.05 0.26
CA ASN A 105 -17.18 -6.67 -0.15
C ASN A 105 -17.15 -5.80 1.10
N VAL A 106 -15.98 -5.31 1.45
CA VAL A 106 -15.75 -4.52 2.67
C VAL A 106 -14.87 -3.32 2.36
N PHE A 107 -14.94 -2.30 3.20
CA PHE A 107 -14.05 -1.16 3.10
C PHE A 107 -13.24 -1.02 4.39
N LEU A 108 -11.97 -1.43 4.34
CA LEU A 108 -11.12 -1.50 5.54
C LEU A 108 -10.17 -0.29 5.64
N PRO A 109 -9.70 0.03 6.86
CA PRO A 109 -8.68 1.04 7.06
C PRO A 109 -7.28 0.47 6.78
N TRP A 110 -6.53 1.11 5.90
CA TRP A 110 -5.17 0.75 5.53
C TRP A 110 -4.15 1.83 5.88
N GLN A 111 -2.90 1.40 6.03
CA GLN A 111 -1.74 2.25 6.24
C GLN A 111 -0.60 1.89 5.28
N ILE A 112 0.21 2.90 4.95
CA ILE A 112 1.56 2.78 4.36
C ILE A 112 2.46 3.86 4.97
N ASN A 113 3.77 3.73 4.78
CA ASN A 113 4.71 4.83 4.93
C ASN A 113 4.59 5.81 3.75
N GLU A 114 5.12 7.03 3.90
CA GLU A 114 5.04 8.06 2.83
C GLU A 114 5.74 7.66 1.52
N ASP A 115 6.61 6.65 1.54
CA ASP A 115 7.27 6.05 0.36
C ASP A 115 6.53 4.86 -0.24
N GLY A 116 5.42 4.41 0.37
CA GLY A 116 4.61 3.28 -0.05
C GLY A 116 4.95 1.94 0.62
N SER A 117 6.01 1.89 1.44
CA SER A 117 6.40 0.66 2.16
C SER A 117 5.48 0.36 3.35
N GLU A 118 5.60 -0.84 3.93
CA GLU A 118 4.87 -1.27 5.13
C GLU A 118 3.35 -1.21 4.95
N ILE A 119 2.88 -1.67 3.77
CA ILE A 119 1.46 -1.78 3.51
C ILE A 119 0.81 -2.84 4.41
N GLU A 120 -0.26 -2.41 5.08
CA GLU A 120 -1.05 -3.27 5.96
C GLU A 120 -2.38 -2.57 6.26
N THR A 121 -3.39 -3.32 6.72
CA THR A 121 -4.49 -2.68 7.45
C THR A 121 -3.95 -1.99 8.71
N ILE A 122 -4.61 -0.96 9.25
CA ILE A 122 -4.05 -0.22 10.40
C ILE A 122 -3.78 -1.18 11.57
N ASN A 123 -2.51 -1.32 11.95
CA ASN A 123 -2.03 -2.29 12.95
C ASN A 123 -2.42 -3.75 12.67
N HIS A 124 -2.68 -4.15 11.43
CA HIS A 124 -3.17 -5.49 11.08
C HIS A 124 -4.62 -5.78 11.53
N ILE A 125 -5.44 -4.77 11.83
CA ILE A 125 -6.86 -4.99 12.12
C ILE A 125 -7.61 -5.47 10.87
N GLY A 126 -8.44 -6.51 11.01
CA GLY A 126 -9.10 -7.10 9.85
C GLY A 126 -10.53 -7.53 10.12
N ARG A 127 -11.02 -8.42 9.25
CA ARG A 127 -12.38 -8.96 9.29
C ARG A 127 -12.66 -9.72 10.59
N HIS A 128 -11.65 -10.37 11.16
CA HIS A 128 -11.74 -11.10 12.41
C HIS A 128 -12.01 -10.19 13.62
N GLU A 129 -11.70 -8.90 13.53
CA GLU A 129 -12.04 -7.91 14.57
C GLU A 129 -13.27 -7.09 14.21
N LEU A 130 -13.48 -6.79 12.92
CA LEU A 130 -14.45 -5.79 12.50
C LEU A 130 -15.79 -6.37 12.02
N THR A 131 -15.79 -7.44 11.23
CA THR A 131 -16.99 -7.86 10.49
C THR A 131 -17.91 -8.78 11.28
N GLY A 132 -19.20 -8.73 10.96
CA GLY A 132 -20.24 -9.57 11.60
C GLY A 132 -20.35 -10.99 11.02
N TYR A 133 -19.85 -11.20 9.79
CA TYR A 133 -19.90 -12.51 9.11
C TYR A 133 -18.62 -12.80 8.30
N ILE A 134 -18.14 -14.04 8.39
CA ILE A 134 -17.00 -14.53 7.61
C ILE A 134 -17.28 -15.99 7.22
N SER A 135 -17.37 -16.30 5.92
CA SER A 135 -17.57 -17.68 5.46
C SER A 135 -16.34 -18.56 5.68
N SER A 136 -16.53 -19.86 5.93
CA SER A 136 -15.47 -20.87 5.95
C SER A 136 -15.00 -21.17 4.53
N SER A 137 -13.74 -21.55 4.35
CA SER A 137 -13.19 -21.84 3.01
C SER A 137 -13.38 -23.29 2.56
N PHE A 138 -13.57 -24.23 3.48
CA PHE A 138 -13.77 -25.66 3.19
C PHE A 138 -15.12 -26.13 3.72
N ASN A 139 -15.74 -27.07 3.00
CA ASN A 139 -17.03 -27.67 3.36
C ASN A 139 -16.91 -29.13 3.87
N ASP A 140 -15.68 -29.64 3.98
CA ASP A 140 -15.36 -31.02 4.35
C ASP A 140 -14.58 -31.14 5.68
N ASP A 141 -14.41 -30.05 6.42
CA ASP A 141 -13.66 -30.00 7.66
C ASP A 141 -14.42 -29.25 8.77
N PRO A 142 -14.83 -29.93 9.86
CA PRO A 142 -15.56 -29.30 10.95
C PRO A 142 -14.74 -28.28 11.77
N ASN A 143 -13.42 -28.23 11.60
CA ASN A 143 -12.57 -27.22 12.26
C ASN A 143 -12.47 -25.90 11.47
N VAL A 144 -12.98 -25.85 10.23
CA VAL A 144 -13.03 -24.65 9.40
C VAL A 144 -14.47 -24.14 9.42
N GLU A 145 -14.74 -23.16 10.27
CA GLU A 145 -16.11 -22.72 10.58
C GLU A 145 -16.40 -21.31 10.10
N GLU A 146 -17.64 -21.05 9.69
CA GLU A 146 -18.11 -19.69 9.41
C GLU A 146 -18.20 -18.89 10.71
N PHE A 147 -17.94 -17.59 10.68
CA PHE A 147 -18.27 -16.69 11.78
C PHE A 147 -19.60 -16.00 11.53
N TYR A 148 -20.47 -15.97 12.54
CA TYR A 148 -21.74 -15.24 12.57
C TYR A 148 -22.07 -14.73 13.98
N GLY A 149 -21.05 -14.51 14.81
CA GLY A 149 -21.18 -14.10 16.22
C GLY A 149 -21.27 -15.25 17.22
N GLN A 150 -20.97 -16.49 16.82
CA GLN A 150 -21.10 -17.67 17.67
C GLN A 150 -20.01 -17.81 18.74
N TYR A 151 -18.89 -17.09 18.60
CA TYR A 151 -17.80 -17.05 19.59
C TYR A 151 -17.45 -15.60 19.96
N ASN A 152 -16.90 -15.44 21.16
CA ASN A 152 -16.60 -14.14 21.73
C ASN A 152 -15.43 -13.46 21.00
N ARG A 153 -15.57 -12.15 20.77
CA ARG A 153 -14.52 -11.23 20.33
C ARG A 153 -14.52 -10.01 21.25
N THR A 154 -13.40 -9.30 21.34
CA THR A 154 -13.33 -8.05 22.10
C THR A 154 -14.28 -7.00 21.52
N ASN A 155 -14.31 -6.89 20.20
CA ASN A 155 -15.29 -6.06 19.51
C ASN A 155 -16.65 -6.77 19.43
N THR A 156 -17.68 -6.16 20.02
CA THR A 156 -19.08 -6.61 19.91
C THR A 156 -19.91 -5.75 18.96
N ASN A 157 -19.28 -4.76 18.32
CA ASN A 157 -19.91 -3.77 17.47
C ASN A 157 -19.40 -3.95 16.03
N PRO A 158 -20.01 -4.87 15.25
CA PRO A 158 -19.51 -5.19 13.93
C PRO A 158 -19.74 -4.05 12.93
N ILE A 159 -18.80 -3.88 12.01
CA ILE A 159 -18.90 -2.98 10.87
C ILE A 159 -18.41 -3.71 9.62
N ASP A 160 -18.97 -3.36 8.47
CA ASP A 160 -18.48 -3.87 7.19
C ASP A 160 -17.65 -2.82 6.44
N ASN A 161 -17.91 -1.54 6.72
CA ASN A 161 -17.30 -0.44 6.01
C ASN A 161 -16.78 0.65 6.95
N PHE A 162 -15.59 1.18 6.66
CA PHE A 162 -15.02 2.29 7.40
C PHE A 162 -14.54 3.40 6.45
N PHE A 163 -15.48 4.24 6.05
CA PHE A 163 -15.24 5.34 5.12
C PHE A 163 -14.83 6.63 5.81
N GLN A 164 -14.21 7.53 5.03
CA GLN A 164 -14.02 8.95 5.40
C GLN A 164 -13.27 9.09 6.73
N ILE A 165 -12.16 8.36 6.85
CA ILE A 165 -11.38 8.24 8.08
C ILE A 165 -10.74 9.59 8.44
N HIS A 166 -10.92 9.99 9.69
CA HIS A 166 -10.35 11.20 10.26
C HIS A 166 -9.76 10.94 11.64
N GLU A 167 -8.47 11.22 11.82
CA GLU A 167 -7.83 11.16 13.14
C GLU A 167 -8.37 12.26 14.07
N ASP A 168 -8.66 11.89 15.31
CA ASP A 168 -9.02 12.78 16.41
C ASP A 168 -7.79 13.58 16.87
N PRO A 169 -7.73 14.91 16.64
CA PRO A 169 -6.56 15.71 16.96
C PRO A 169 -6.31 15.85 18.47
N LEU A 170 -7.29 15.54 19.32
CA LEU A 170 -7.14 15.53 20.78
C LEU A 170 -6.72 14.16 21.32
N ASN A 171 -6.94 13.09 20.55
CA ASN A 171 -6.60 11.72 20.93
C ASN A 171 -5.87 11.02 19.76
N PRO A 172 -4.57 11.34 19.52
CA PRO A 172 -3.76 10.72 18.49
C PRO A 172 -3.92 9.19 18.44
N GLY A 173 -4.14 8.65 17.24
CA GLY A 173 -4.40 7.23 17.02
C GLY A 173 -5.84 6.80 17.25
N SER A 174 -6.75 7.71 17.55
CA SER A 174 -8.19 7.45 17.48
C SER A 174 -8.78 8.02 16.19
N TYR A 175 -9.60 7.25 15.50
CA TYR A 175 -10.09 7.59 14.17
C TYR A 175 -11.61 7.55 14.16
N PHE A 176 -12.23 8.62 13.66
CA PHE A 176 -13.63 8.69 13.30
C PHE A 176 -13.81 8.29 11.84
N GLY A 177 -15.00 7.81 11.50
CA GLY A 177 -15.40 7.52 10.12
C GLY A 177 -16.83 7.04 10.06
N ILE A 178 -17.23 6.51 8.91
CA ILE A 178 -18.61 6.13 8.62
C ILE A 178 -18.70 4.63 8.33
N ASN A 179 -19.58 3.95 9.06
CA ASN A 179 -20.14 2.66 8.65
C ASN A 179 -21.41 2.94 7.85
N ALA A 180 -21.47 2.47 6.61
CA ALA A 180 -22.57 2.76 5.68
C ALA A 180 -22.89 1.51 4.85
N PRO A 181 -24.13 1.38 4.35
CA PRO A 181 -24.48 0.32 3.42
C PRO A 181 -23.75 0.50 2.08
N GLU A 182 -23.63 -0.59 1.33
CA GLU A 182 -22.93 -0.64 0.04
C GLU A 182 -23.49 0.35 -0.99
N PHE A 183 -24.82 0.53 -1.03
CA PHE A 183 -25.51 1.32 -2.05
C PHE A 183 -26.54 2.28 -1.47
N GLY A 184 -26.91 3.28 -2.29
CA GLY A 184 -28.09 4.13 -2.06
C GLY A 184 -27.89 5.27 -1.05
N THR A 185 -26.79 5.32 -0.31
CA THR A 185 -26.61 6.34 0.75
C THR A 185 -25.57 7.40 0.45
N HIS A 186 -24.84 7.32 -0.67
CA HIS A 186 -23.72 8.26 -0.87
C HIS A 186 -22.39 7.72 -0.33
N ALA A 187 -22.38 6.62 0.44
CA ALA A 187 -21.43 6.33 1.54
C ALA A 187 -21.74 7.12 2.84
N ALA A 188 -23.02 7.40 3.11
CA ALA A 188 -23.49 8.00 4.34
C ALA A 188 -24.11 6.94 5.24
N GLY A 189 -23.98 7.11 6.56
CA GLY A 189 -24.44 6.12 7.52
C GLY A 189 -24.14 6.53 8.95
N GLN A 190 -23.82 5.54 9.78
CA GLN A 190 -23.50 5.69 11.19
C GLN A 190 -22.09 6.23 11.37
N ILE A 191 -21.91 7.17 12.30
CA ILE A 191 -20.60 7.61 12.74
C ILE A 191 -20.05 6.59 13.74
N ILE A 192 -18.83 6.14 13.49
CA ILE A 192 -18.10 5.22 14.37
C ILE A 192 -16.73 5.78 14.74
N LYS A 193 -16.15 5.27 15.81
CA LYS A 193 -14.80 5.59 16.28
C LYS A 193 -14.03 4.31 16.63
N ILE A 194 -12.76 4.24 16.24
CA ILE A 194 -11.85 3.14 16.57
C ILE A 194 -10.52 3.72 17.07
N SER A 195 -9.97 3.17 18.16
CA SER A 195 -8.65 3.56 18.68
C SER A 195 -7.59 2.54 18.27
N LEU A 196 -6.69 2.96 17.37
CA LEU A 196 -5.62 2.20 16.75
C LEU A 196 -4.28 2.99 16.75
N PRO A 197 -3.76 3.42 17.93
CA PRO A 197 -2.42 3.98 17.99
C PRO A 197 -1.39 2.92 17.58
N PRO A 198 -0.21 3.29 17.06
CA PRO A 198 0.81 2.32 16.65
C PRO A 198 1.13 1.30 17.75
N GLY A 199 1.15 0.02 17.39
CA GLY A 199 1.45 -1.08 18.31
C GLY A 199 0.25 -1.60 19.12
N GLN A 200 -0.94 -1.00 18.98
CA GLN A 200 -2.16 -1.56 19.57
C GLN A 200 -2.52 -2.90 18.91
N ALA A 201 -2.59 -3.97 19.70
CA ALA A 201 -2.98 -5.30 19.24
C ALA A 201 -4.46 -5.31 18.78
N PRO A 202 -4.77 -5.69 17.53
CA PRO A 202 -6.12 -5.61 16.99
C PRO A 202 -7.18 -6.40 17.77
N ASP A 203 -6.82 -7.57 18.30
CA ASP A 203 -7.72 -8.43 19.06
C ASP A 203 -8.14 -7.86 20.43
N SER A 204 -7.58 -6.71 20.81
CA SER A 204 -7.96 -5.94 22.00
C SER A 204 -8.75 -4.66 21.69
N VAL A 205 -9.04 -4.40 20.40
CA VAL A 205 -9.74 -3.20 19.93
C VAL A 205 -11.25 -3.47 19.83
N ALA A 206 -12.04 -2.44 20.12
CA ALA A 206 -13.48 -2.44 19.89
C ALA A 206 -13.91 -1.18 19.14
N VAL A 207 -14.93 -1.32 18.29
CA VAL A 207 -15.57 -0.19 17.63
C VAL A 207 -16.49 0.51 18.62
N THR A 208 -16.44 1.83 18.66
CA THR A 208 -17.41 2.66 19.39
C THR A 208 -18.41 3.26 18.40
N TYR A 209 -19.68 3.01 18.63
CA TYR A 209 -20.77 3.68 17.91
C TYR A 209 -20.93 5.11 18.44
N VAL A 210 -20.65 6.10 17.60
CA VAL A 210 -20.76 7.53 17.95
C VAL A 210 -22.19 8.00 17.74
N THR A 211 -22.85 7.60 16.65
CA THR A 211 -24.31 7.76 16.48
C THR A 211 -25.02 6.43 16.75
N HIS A 212 -26.33 6.49 16.99
CA HIS A 212 -27.12 5.31 17.32
C HIS A 212 -27.04 4.23 16.23
N PRO A 213 -27.04 2.91 16.57
CA PRO A 213 -27.04 1.80 15.60
C PRO A 213 -28.08 1.94 14.50
N ASP A 214 -29.28 2.40 14.82
CA ASP A 214 -30.36 2.64 13.83
C ASP A 214 -29.98 3.58 12.67
N THR A 215 -28.85 4.30 12.75
CA THR A 215 -28.33 5.14 11.65
C THR A 215 -27.38 4.41 10.69
N ASP A 216 -27.09 3.12 10.92
CA ASP A 216 -26.14 2.33 10.14
C ASP A 216 -26.62 2.06 8.71
N ASN A 217 -27.93 2.09 8.50
CA ASN A 217 -28.58 1.82 7.22
C ASN A 217 -29.78 2.75 7.02
N THR A 218 -30.43 2.63 5.86
CA THR A 218 -31.68 3.31 5.56
C THR A 218 -32.86 2.55 6.17
N ASP A 219 -33.88 3.27 6.63
CA ASP A 219 -35.11 2.72 7.18
C ASP A 219 -36.34 3.49 6.68
N GLU A 220 -37.34 2.75 6.20
CA GLU A 220 -38.66 3.27 5.80
C GLU A 220 -39.58 3.53 7.00
N THR A 221 -39.31 2.87 8.12
CA THR A 221 -40.05 2.96 9.39
C THR A 221 -39.11 3.31 10.56
N PRO A 222 -38.36 4.42 10.47
CA PRO A 222 -37.30 4.75 11.42
C PRO A 222 -37.84 4.89 12.85
N SER A 223 -37.06 4.41 13.81
CA SER A 223 -37.25 4.75 15.22
C SER A 223 -36.96 6.24 15.46
N SER A 224 -37.25 6.73 16.67
CA SER A 224 -36.85 8.08 17.07
C SER A 224 -35.34 8.29 17.15
N ASP A 225 -34.57 7.20 17.23
CA ASP A 225 -33.11 7.25 17.35
C ASP A 225 -32.40 7.34 15.99
N HIS A 226 -33.12 7.08 14.90
CA HIS A 226 -32.61 7.27 13.54
C HIS A 226 -32.59 8.77 13.17
N ILE A 227 -31.49 9.44 13.45
CA ILE A 227 -31.29 10.88 13.21
C ILE A 227 -31.08 11.28 11.74
N GLY A 228 -31.09 10.31 10.82
CA GLY A 228 -30.72 10.49 9.41
C GLY A 228 -29.31 9.95 9.15
N LEU A 229 -28.71 10.31 8.02
CA LEU A 229 -27.43 9.74 7.58
C LEU A 229 -26.29 10.78 7.62
N SER A 230 -25.14 10.34 8.11
CA SER A 230 -23.96 11.17 8.35
C SER A 230 -22.81 10.86 7.39
N ARG A 231 -21.98 11.87 7.13
CA ARG A 231 -20.79 11.84 6.28
C ARG A 231 -19.67 12.71 6.84
N ASP A 232 -18.45 12.35 6.47
CA ASP A 232 -17.19 13.06 6.73
C ASP A 232 -17.13 13.61 8.17
N PRO A 233 -17.16 12.71 9.19
CA PRO A 233 -17.13 13.12 10.58
C PRO A 233 -15.74 13.68 10.90
N MET A 234 -15.65 15.00 10.97
CA MET A 234 -14.40 15.72 11.19
C MET A 234 -14.31 16.16 12.66
N PRO A 235 -13.56 15.44 13.52
CA PRO A 235 -13.22 15.94 14.86
C PRO A 235 -12.26 17.14 14.73
N ALA A 236 -12.61 18.24 15.36
CA ALA A 236 -11.83 19.48 15.35
C ALA A 236 -10.86 19.58 16.53
N SER A 237 -9.86 20.46 16.42
CA SER A 237 -8.84 20.63 17.47
C SER A 237 -9.35 21.29 18.76
N ASP A 238 -10.57 21.83 18.76
CA ASP A 238 -11.26 22.34 19.95
C ASP A 238 -12.17 21.30 20.62
N GLY A 239 -12.23 20.07 20.09
CA GLY A 239 -13.06 18.97 20.57
C GLY A 239 -14.47 18.94 20.00
N SER A 240 -14.85 19.89 19.15
CA SER A 240 -16.13 19.82 18.43
C SER A 240 -16.11 18.73 17.34
N LEU A 241 -17.27 18.12 17.09
CA LEU A 241 -17.46 17.20 15.97
C LEU A 241 -18.28 17.91 14.89
N ILE A 242 -17.72 18.02 13.68
CA ILE A 242 -18.37 18.65 12.53
C ILE A 242 -18.65 17.59 11.49
N VAL A 243 -19.89 17.54 10.98
CA VAL A 243 -20.37 16.44 10.15
C VAL A 243 -21.21 16.99 9.00
N SER A 244 -21.10 16.36 7.83
CA SER A 244 -22.08 16.55 6.75
C SER A 244 -23.27 15.61 6.96
N HIS A 245 -24.47 16.15 7.12
CA HIS A 245 -25.63 15.38 7.58
C HIS A 245 -26.87 15.64 6.73
N SER A 246 -27.66 14.59 6.50
CA SER A 246 -29.00 14.69 5.93
C SER A 246 -30.03 14.00 6.83
N LEU A 247 -31.23 14.58 6.92
CA LEU A 247 -32.33 14.07 7.76
C LEU A 247 -33.08 12.89 7.14
N SER A 248 -32.90 12.60 5.85
CA SER A 248 -33.58 11.45 5.23
C SER A 248 -33.06 10.15 5.84
N THR A 249 -33.99 9.26 6.13
CA THR A 249 -33.71 7.87 6.55
C THR A 249 -33.84 6.91 5.37
N LEU A 250 -34.33 7.37 4.22
CA LEU A 250 -34.59 6.54 3.04
C LEU A 250 -33.39 6.48 2.10
N PRO A 251 -33.23 5.41 1.29
CA PRO A 251 -32.23 5.38 0.22
C PRO A 251 -32.49 6.50 -0.78
N ASP A 252 -31.43 7.06 -1.37
CA ASP A 252 -31.58 8.15 -2.32
C ASP A 252 -32.25 7.70 -3.61
N THR A 253 -33.07 8.57 -4.16
CA THR A 253 -33.69 8.38 -5.47
C THR A 253 -34.05 9.73 -6.05
N ASN A 254 -34.23 9.78 -7.38
CA ASN A 254 -34.76 10.97 -8.02
C ASN A 254 -36.28 11.06 -7.76
N THR A 255 -36.69 11.96 -6.87
CA THR A 255 -38.10 12.24 -6.56
C THR A 255 -38.73 13.28 -7.51
N GLY A 256 -37.91 13.88 -8.37
CA GLY A 256 -38.33 14.84 -9.39
C GLY A 256 -38.57 14.18 -10.74
N THR A 257 -38.15 14.86 -11.80
CA THR A 257 -38.19 14.33 -13.18
C THR A 257 -36.77 14.13 -13.73
N SER A 258 -36.61 13.49 -14.87
CA SER A 258 -35.30 13.38 -15.52
C SER A 258 -34.74 14.76 -15.96
N ALA A 259 -35.61 15.71 -16.33
CA ALA A 259 -35.23 17.07 -16.71
C ALA A 259 -35.03 18.02 -15.50
N ALA A 260 -35.69 17.74 -14.38
CA ALA A 260 -35.59 18.52 -13.15
C ALA A 260 -35.46 17.55 -11.95
N PRO A 261 -34.30 16.92 -11.78
CA PRO A 261 -34.09 15.91 -10.75
C PRO A 261 -34.08 16.52 -9.34
N GLN A 262 -34.54 15.73 -8.37
CA GLN A 262 -34.54 16.08 -6.95
C GLN A 262 -34.05 14.87 -6.16
N SER A 263 -33.04 15.05 -5.32
CA SER A 263 -32.58 14.01 -4.40
C SER A 263 -33.36 14.10 -3.08
N ARG A 264 -33.49 12.96 -2.39
CA ARG A 264 -33.99 12.91 -1.01
C ARG A 264 -33.00 13.52 -0.03
N TYR A 265 -31.71 13.42 -0.34
CA TYR A 265 -30.66 13.95 0.52
C TYR A 265 -30.46 15.45 0.35
N THR A 266 -30.14 16.05 1.48
CA THR A 266 -29.85 17.48 1.66
C THR A 266 -28.67 17.60 2.61
N PHE A 267 -27.51 17.11 2.18
CA PHE A 267 -26.30 17.13 3.00
C PHE A 267 -25.87 18.56 3.30
N ARG A 268 -25.81 18.88 4.60
CA ARG A 268 -25.40 20.19 5.13
C ARG A 268 -24.43 20.01 6.28
N ILE A 269 -23.51 20.96 6.46
CA ILE A 269 -22.53 20.90 7.55
C ILE A 269 -23.18 21.35 8.86
N LYS A 270 -23.11 20.49 9.88
CA LYS A 270 -23.60 20.73 11.24
C LYS A 270 -22.53 20.44 12.28
N SER A 271 -22.62 21.11 13.42
CA SER A 271 -21.98 20.62 14.65
C SER A 271 -22.77 19.43 15.20
N PHE A 272 -22.11 18.48 15.85
CA PHE A 272 -22.75 17.38 16.57
C PHE A 272 -22.52 17.53 18.08
N ASP A 273 -23.59 17.39 18.86
CA ASP A 273 -23.52 17.34 20.32
C ASP A 273 -23.14 15.91 20.75
N THR A 274 -21.99 15.78 21.42
CA THR A 274 -21.41 14.51 21.87
C THR A 274 -21.56 14.30 23.39
N SER A 275 -22.36 15.11 24.07
CA SER A 275 -22.55 15.03 25.53
C SER A 275 -23.43 13.86 25.99
N GLY A 276 -24.28 13.33 25.11
CA GLY A 276 -25.13 12.17 25.35
C GLY A 276 -24.44 10.83 25.06
N GLN A 277 -25.17 9.72 25.23
CA GLN A 277 -24.68 8.38 24.86
C GLN A 277 -24.36 8.26 23.37
N TYR A 278 -25.22 8.83 22.53
CA TYR A 278 -25.03 8.92 21.09
C TYR A 278 -25.06 10.39 20.66
N ALA A 279 -24.19 10.74 19.73
CA ALA A 279 -24.08 12.09 19.20
C ALA A 279 -25.34 12.47 18.40
N GLN A 280 -25.75 13.74 18.55
CA GLN A 280 -26.96 14.27 17.92
C GLN A 280 -26.64 15.46 17.01
N PRO A 281 -27.34 15.62 15.87
CA PRO A 281 -27.09 16.72 14.96
C PRO A 281 -27.55 18.04 15.58
N GLY A 282 -26.65 19.02 15.65
CA GLY A 282 -26.91 20.36 16.14
C GLY A 282 -27.22 21.36 15.03
N ASN A 283 -26.72 22.59 15.20
CA ASN A 283 -27.01 23.71 14.31
C ASN A 283 -26.23 23.61 12.99
N LEU A 284 -26.80 24.18 11.93
CA LEU A 284 -26.11 24.42 10.66
C LEU A 284 -24.96 25.41 10.88
N LEU A 285 -23.79 25.10 10.31
CA LEU A 285 -22.61 25.97 10.38
C LEU A 285 -22.50 26.95 9.19
N THR A 286 -23.36 26.78 8.20
CA THR A 286 -23.38 27.60 6.98
C THR A 286 -24.81 28.02 6.64
N THR A 287 -24.96 29.06 5.84
CA THR A 287 -26.25 29.46 5.26
C THR A 287 -26.64 28.66 4.01
N GLY A 288 -25.72 27.85 3.48
CA GLY A 288 -25.89 27.09 2.24
C GLY A 288 -25.55 27.91 1.00
N ILE A 289 -25.22 27.21 -0.09
CA ILE A 289 -24.91 27.83 -1.39
C ILE A 289 -26.05 27.53 -2.36
N ASN A 290 -26.80 28.55 -2.77
CA ASN A 290 -27.87 28.40 -3.75
C ASN A 290 -27.34 28.62 -5.18
N LYS A 291 -27.69 27.71 -6.10
CA LYS A 291 -27.31 27.79 -7.51
C LYS A 291 -28.43 27.33 -8.42
N THR A 292 -28.42 27.89 -9.63
CA THR A 292 -29.09 27.29 -10.78
C THR A 292 -28.01 26.69 -11.69
N ILE A 293 -28.10 25.39 -11.96
CA ILE A 293 -27.12 24.64 -12.76
C ILE A 293 -27.89 23.87 -13.83
N SER A 294 -27.36 23.82 -15.05
CA SER A 294 -27.92 23.00 -16.11
C SER A 294 -26.83 22.35 -16.94
N TYR A 295 -27.11 21.14 -17.44
CA TYR A 295 -26.23 20.39 -18.34
C TYR A 295 -27.07 19.50 -19.26
N TRP A 296 -26.52 19.13 -20.41
CA TRP A 296 -27.15 18.19 -21.35
C TRP A 296 -26.81 16.75 -20.97
N SER A 297 -27.82 15.87 -20.97
CA SER A 297 -27.66 14.43 -20.72
C SER A 297 -28.41 13.60 -21.77
N PRO A 298 -27.66 13.04 -22.73
CA PRO A 298 -27.06 13.85 -23.79
C PRO A 298 -28.11 14.68 -24.57
N ASP A 299 -29.34 14.18 -24.70
CA ASP A 299 -30.42 14.78 -25.53
C ASP A 299 -31.47 15.56 -24.71
N GLN A 300 -31.39 15.54 -23.37
CA GLN A 300 -32.27 16.30 -22.48
C GLN A 300 -31.47 17.34 -21.70
N LEU A 301 -31.96 18.59 -21.68
CA LEU A 301 -31.42 19.61 -20.79
C LEU A 301 -31.90 19.32 -19.37
N VAL A 302 -30.99 18.88 -18.52
CA VAL A 302 -31.21 18.71 -17.09
C VAL A 302 -30.97 20.06 -16.41
N SER A 303 -31.92 20.52 -15.58
CA SER A 303 -31.85 21.79 -14.88
C SER A 303 -32.19 21.65 -13.40
N TYR A 304 -31.26 22.06 -12.55
CA TYR A 304 -31.47 22.32 -11.13
C TYR A 304 -31.71 23.82 -10.96
N ASN A 305 -32.94 24.22 -10.60
CA ASN A 305 -33.30 25.64 -10.49
C ASN A 305 -33.30 26.09 -9.03
N ASN A 306 -32.44 27.06 -8.69
CA ASN A 306 -32.33 27.65 -7.36
C ASN A 306 -32.25 26.61 -6.22
N VAL A 307 -31.40 25.59 -6.40
CA VAL A 307 -31.19 24.53 -5.41
C VAL A 307 -30.06 24.89 -4.46
N THR A 308 -30.15 24.46 -3.20
CA THR A 308 -29.03 24.48 -2.27
C THR A 308 -28.11 23.31 -2.56
N LEU A 309 -26.83 23.60 -2.84
CA LEU A 309 -25.82 22.57 -3.07
C LEU A 309 -25.55 21.78 -1.79
N TRP A 310 -25.18 20.51 -1.96
CA TRP A 310 -24.67 19.69 -0.87
C TRP A 310 -23.33 20.19 -0.37
N GLU A 311 -23.14 20.11 0.93
CA GLU A 311 -21.90 20.44 1.62
C GLU A 311 -21.33 19.15 2.21
N LEU A 312 -20.36 18.54 1.54
CA LEU A 312 -19.98 17.15 1.80
C LEU A 312 -18.81 17.00 2.77
N GLN A 313 -17.77 17.83 2.65
CA GLN A 313 -16.49 17.57 3.31
C GLN A 313 -16.07 18.77 4.16
N PRO A 314 -16.50 18.86 5.44
CA PRO A 314 -15.95 19.84 6.36
C PRO A 314 -14.43 19.61 6.52
N LYS A 315 -13.65 20.70 6.52
CA LYS A 315 -12.19 20.67 6.76
C LYS A 315 -11.78 21.80 7.69
N GLU A 316 -11.02 21.46 8.74
CA GLU A 316 -10.35 22.40 9.61
C GLU A 316 -9.06 22.89 8.95
N ILE A 317 -8.90 24.20 8.81
CA ILE A 317 -7.66 24.81 8.33
C ILE A 317 -6.92 25.39 9.52
N ARG A 318 -5.81 24.74 9.90
CA ARG A 318 -4.93 25.23 10.96
C ARG A 318 -3.46 24.96 10.65
N SER A 319 -2.59 25.68 11.33
CA SER A 319 -1.16 25.37 11.34
C SER A 319 -0.92 24.10 12.17
N ARG A 320 -0.15 23.16 11.62
CA ARG A 320 0.31 21.96 12.33
C ARG A 320 1.74 21.64 11.93
N ASN A 321 2.50 21.04 12.85
CA ASN A 321 3.79 20.46 12.50
C ASN A 321 3.54 19.24 11.61
N ARG A 322 4.37 19.06 10.58
CA ARG A 322 4.37 17.81 9.82
C ARG A 322 4.94 16.70 10.73
N PRO A 323 4.26 15.54 10.84
CA PRO A 323 4.79 14.36 11.50
C PRO A 323 6.14 13.94 10.93
N GLU A 324 6.93 13.20 11.72
CA GLU A 324 8.17 12.62 11.24
C GLU A 324 7.90 11.53 10.21
N LYS A 325 8.79 11.41 9.22
CA LYS A 325 8.74 10.34 8.24
C LYS A 325 9.10 9.02 8.90
N ARG A 326 8.34 7.98 8.60
CA ARG A 326 8.64 6.61 9.01
C ARG A 326 9.56 5.92 8.01
N SER A 327 10.32 4.96 8.50
CA SER A 327 11.12 4.02 7.70
C SER A 327 10.92 2.61 8.23
N SER A 328 10.95 1.61 7.34
CA SER A 328 10.94 0.19 7.71
C SER A 328 12.29 -0.22 8.31
N GLU A 329 12.28 -0.99 9.40
CA GLU A 329 13.48 -1.63 9.94
C GLU A 329 13.39 -3.15 9.78
N LEU A 330 14.49 -3.80 9.38
CA LEU A 330 14.54 -5.26 9.35
C LEU A 330 14.57 -5.81 10.79
N PRO A 331 13.66 -6.73 11.17
CA PRO A 331 13.66 -7.30 12.52
C PRO A 331 14.87 -8.21 12.79
N ALA A 332 15.11 -8.50 14.08
CA ALA A 332 16.30 -9.23 14.52
C ALA A 332 16.46 -10.65 13.93
N PRO A 333 15.41 -11.49 13.81
CA PRO A 333 15.55 -12.82 13.23
C PRO A 333 16.04 -12.79 11.77
N GLU A 334 15.52 -11.86 10.97
CA GLU A 334 15.93 -11.71 9.57
C GLU A 334 17.35 -11.13 9.46
N LYS A 335 17.70 -10.15 10.31
CA LYS A 335 19.09 -9.67 10.42
C LYS A 335 20.07 -10.80 10.72
N ALA A 336 19.72 -11.68 11.66
CA ALA A 336 20.55 -12.84 12.00
C ALA A 336 20.71 -13.81 10.81
N SER A 337 19.67 -14.04 10.00
CA SER A 337 19.78 -14.84 8.78
C SER A 337 20.69 -14.19 7.73
N LEU A 338 20.62 -12.87 7.54
CA LEU A 338 21.51 -12.15 6.62
C LEU A 338 22.97 -12.19 7.10
N GLU A 339 23.20 -11.96 8.39
CA GLU A 339 24.54 -12.05 9.01
C GLU A 339 25.13 -13.46 8.87
N ALA A 340 24.33 -14.50 9.08
CA ALA A 340 24.74 -15.88 8.92
C ALA A 340 25.12 -16.21 7.47
N ALA A 341 24.41 -15.62 6.49
CA ALA A 341 24.73 -15.74 5.07
C ALA A 341 25.90 -14.83 4.63
N GLY A 342 26.39 -13.94 5.49
CA GLY A 342 27.41 -12.95 5.13
C GLY A 342 26.91 -11.91 4.12
N VAL A 343 25.61 -11.67 4.07
CA VAL A 343 24.97 -10.70 3.17
C VAL A 343 24.72 -9.38 3.91
N ASP A 344 25.17 -8.28 3.31
CA ASP A 344 24.89 -6.93 3.81
C ASP A 344 23.45 -6.52 3.47
N GLU A 345 22.66 -6.10 4.48
CA GLU A 345 21.25 -5.72 4.29
C GLU A 345 21.11 -4.62 3.23
N LEU A 346 22.04 -3.66 3.19
CA LEU A 346 21.93 -2.52 2.30
C LEU A 346 22.23 -2.92 0.85
N ALA A 347 23.26 -3.75 0.63
CA ALA A 347 23.53 -4.34 -0.68
C ALA A 347 22.32 -5.15 -1.20
N LEU A 348 21.65 -5.90 -0.33
CA LEU A 348 20.42 -6.61 -0.68
C LEU A 348 19.30 -5.63 -1.10
N ARG A 349 19.07 -4.56 -0.34
CA ARG A 349 18.06 -3.54 -0.70
C ARG A 349 18.38 -2.85 -2.03
N ASP A 350 19.64 -2.56 -2.31
CA ASP A 350 20.08 -2.00 -3.60
C ASP A 350 19.86 -2.99 -4.76
N TYR A 351 20.16 -4.27 -4.54
CA TYR A 351 19.85 -5.33 -5.50
C TYR A 351 18.35 -5.37 -5.83
N LEU A 352 17.50 -5.33 -4.81
CA LEU A 352 16.05 -5.31 -4.97
C LEU A 352 15.58 -4.06 -5.73
N LYS A 353 16.07 -2.86 -5.37
CA LYS A 353 15.74 -1.60 -6.07
C LYS A 353 16.13 -1.63 -7.55
N SER A 354 17.36 -2.04 -7.85
CA SER A 354 17.90 -2.07 -9.22
C SER A 354 17.16 -3.06 -10.12
N ASN A 355 16.54 -4.10 -9.54
CA ASN A 355 15.75 -5.09 -10.25
C ASN A 355 14.23 -4.83 -10.19
N GLN A 356 13.76 -3.74 -9.56
CA GLN A 356 12.34 -3.47 -9.32
C GLN A 356 11.64 -4.61 -8.56
N LEU A 357 12.30 -5.13 -7.53
CA LEU A 357 11.83 -6.21 -6.69
C LEU A 357 11.63 -5.75 -5.24
N ALA A 358 10.81 -6.51 -4.53
CA ALA A 358 10.75 -6.55 -3.09
C ALA A 358 10.95 -7.99 -2.61
N LEU A 359 11.22 -8.17 -1.33
CA LEU A 359 11.39 -9.45 -0.68
C LEU A 359 10.32 -9.63 0.41
N ILE A 360 9.57 -10.72 0.34
CA ILE A 360 8.64 -11.14 1.40
C ILE A 360 9.22 -12.34 2.15
N VAL A 361 9.09 -12.34 3.48
CA VAL A 361 9.64 -13.38 4.36
C VAL A 361 8.60 -13.79 5.39
N GLY A 362 8.47 -15.10 5.63
CA GLY A 362 7.73 -15.65 6.76
C GLY A 362 8.59 -16.58 7.60
N ARG A 363 8.35 -16.61 8.92
CA ARG A 363 9.17 -17.36 9.88
C ARG A 363 8.64 -18.75 10.16
N ASN A 364 7.32 -18.85 10.37
CA ASN A 364 6.62 -20.11 10.49
C ASN A 364 5.18 -19.95 9.99
N ILE A 365 4.88 -20.55 8.85
CA ILE A 365 3.57 -20.47 8.20
C ILE A 365 2.54 -21.44 8.77
N THR A 366 2.95 -22.35 9.66
CA THR A 366 2.01 -23.27 10.30
C THR A 366 1.21 -22.58 11.40
N THR A 367 1.73 -21.50 11.98
CA THR A 367 1.02 -20.71 12.99
C THR A 367 0.02 -19.76 12.34
N ARG A 368 -1.14 -19.61 12.97
CA ARG A 368 -2.28 -18.79 12.53
C ARG A 368 -2.78 -18.00 13.73
N ASP A 369 -3.36 -16.83 13.49
CA ASP A 369 -4.00 -16.07 14.58
C ASP A 369 -5.08 -16.91 15.28
N GLN A 370 -5.24 -16.74 16.59
CA GLN A 370 -6.21 -17.51 17.36
C GLN A 370 -7.66 -17.35 16.88
N LEU A 371 -8.02 -16.22 16.26
CA LEU A 371 -9.37 -15.91 15.76
C LEU A 371 -9.59 -16.35 14.31
N ASP A 372 -8.56 -16.88 13.65
CA ASP A 372 -8.58 -17.32 12.27
C ASP A 372 -9.19 -18.72 12.12
N HIS A 373 -10.52 -18.78 12.15
CA HIS A 373 -11.27 -20.04 12.15
C HIS A 373 -11.84 -20.40 10.77
N GLN A 374 -11.74 -19.47 9.81
CA GLN A 374 -12.39 -19.60 8.49
C GLN A 374 -11.50 -20.24 7.43
N GLN A 375 -10.24 -20.53 7.75
CA GLN A 375 -9.31 -21.28 6.91
C GLN A 375 -8.62 -22.38 7.74
N PRO A 376 -7.95 -23.35 7.09
CA PRO A 376 -7.25 -24.43 7.79
C PRO A 376 -6.30 -23.97 8.91
N LEU A 377 -6.53 -24.50 10.12
CA LEU A 377 -5.76 -24.19 11.34
C LEU A 377 -4.70 -25.25 11.70
N ASN A 378 -4.96 -26.50 11.34
CA ASN A 378 -4.07 -27.63 11.60
C ASN A 378 -3.11 -27.81 10.42
N LEU A 379 -1.94 -27.21 10.51
CA LEU A 379 -0.96 -27.15 9.41
C LEU A 379 0.31 -27.90 9.77
N ARG A 380 0.86 -28.63 8.79
CA ARG A 380 2.16 -29.32 8.86
C ARG A 380 2.97 -29.05 7.60
N VAL A 381 4.27 -28.79 7.75
CA VAL A 381 5.18 -28.70 6.60
C VAL A 381 5.45 -30.10 6.04
N ALA A 382 5.22 -30.28 4.74
CA ALA A 382 5.44 -31.55 4.08
C ALA A 382 6.89 -32.04 4.25
N GLY A 383 7.07 -33.31 4.64
CA GLY A 383 8.40 -33.91 4.84
C GLY A 383 9.20 -33.33 6.02
N SER A 384 8.52 -32.74 7.01
CA SER A 384 9.10 -32.18 8.22
C SER A 384 8.24 -32.50 9.45
N ASP A 385 8.83 -32.36 10.64
CA ASP A 385 8.12 -32.43 11.94
C ASP A 385 7.54 -31.06 12.35
N THR A 386 7.77 -30.00 11.57
CA THR A 386 7.23 -28.66 11.85
C THR A 386 5.73 -28.61 11.62
N GLU A 387 4.97 -28.40 12.69
CA GLU A 387 3.51 -28.33 12.67
C GLU A 387 2.94 -27.44 13.77
N SER A 388 1.74 -26.93 13.52
CA SER A 388 0.90 -26.26 14.52
C SER A 388 -0.51 -26.83 14.43
N ILE A 389 -0.84 -27.71 15.37
CA ILE A 389 -2.13 -28.41 15.45
C ILE A 389 -2.87 -27.90 16.68
N LYS A 390 -4.06 -27.31 16.47
CA LYS A 390 -4.94 -26.78 17.54
C LYS A 390 -5.74 -27.90 18.22
N GLY A 391 -6.17 -28.91 17.45
CA GLY A 391 -7.01 -29.99 17.95
C GLY A 391 -7.09 -31.18 17.02
N SER A 392 -7.91 -32.18 17.37
CA SER A 392 -8.17 -33.35 16.52
C SER A 392 -8.84 -32.96 15.20
N GLY A 393 -8.62 -33.72 14.14
CA GLY A 393 -9.29 -33.54 12.85
C GLY A 393 -8.32 -33.63 11.69
N LYS A 394 -8.71 -33.06 10.55
CA LYS A 394 -7.88 -32.99 9.35
C LYS A 394 -6.62 -32.18 9.64
N VAL A 395 -5.49 -32.66 9.13
CA VAL A 395 -4.21 -31.96 9.14
C VAL A 395 -3.85 -31.70 7.69
N TYR A 396 -3.60 -30.44 7.34
CA TYR A 396 -3.24 -30.06 5.99
C TYR A 396 -1.73 -29.97 5.89
N GLU A 397 -1.19 -30.65 4.88
CA GLU A 397 0.22 -30.50 4.54
C GLU A 397 0.40 -29.28 3.62
N VAL A 398 1.47 -28.52 3.87
CA VAL A 398 1.87 -27.36 3.07
C VAL A 398 3.32 -27.50 2.64
N ALA A 399 3.59 -27.22 1.37
CA ALA A 399 4.88 -27.45 0.73
C ALA A 399 5.40 -26.24 -0.06
N HIS A 400 4.49 -25.43 -0.63
CA HIS A 400 4.89 -24.28 -1.45
C HIS A 400 4.04 -23.04 -1.15
N LEU A 401 4.67 -21.87 -1.26
CA LEU A 401 3.98 -20.58 -1.36
C LEU A 401 3.83 -20.26 -2.85
N GLN A 402 2.61 -20.33 -3.36
CA GLN A 402 2.29 -19.90 -4.72
C GLN A 402 1.87 -18.43 -4.72
N ILE A 403 2.47 -17.64 -5.60
CA ILE A 403 2.26 -16.20 -5.69
C ILE A 403 1.50 -15.88 -6.98
N PHE A 404 0.58 -14.92 -6.89
CA PHE A 404 -0.08 -14.34 -8.04
C PHE A 404 0.19 -12.84 -8.11
N GLN A 405 0.25 -12.32 -9.33
CA GLN A 405 0.36 -10.89 -9.64
C GLN A 405 -0.91 -10.41 -10.34
N GLY A 406 -1.29 -9.16 -10.12
CA GLY A 406 -2.46 -8.55 -10.72
C GLY A 406 -2.15 -8.01 -12.12
N ASP A 407 -2.54 -8.73 -13.17
CA ASP A 407 -2.34 -8.33 -14.57
C ASP A 407 -3.58 -7.70 -15.20
N LEU A 408 -3.37 -6.62 -15.95
CA LEU A 408 -4.42 -5.86 -16.63
C LEU A 408 -4.90 -6.54 -17.93
N LEU A 409 -5.58 -7.69 -17.80
CA LEU A 409 -5.92 -8.58 -18.92
C LEU A 409 -7.41 -8.71 -19.24
N ARG A 410 -8.31 -8.38 -18.33
CA ARG A 410 -9.75 -8.66 -18.53
C ARG A 410 -10.41 -7.60 -19.41
N GLY A 411 -10.92 -8.00 -20.57
CA GLY A 411 -11.71 -7.17 -21.50
C GLY A 411 -13.21 -7.52 -21.48
N TYR A 412 -14.03 -6.66 -22.10
CA TYR A 412 -15.49 -6.85 -22.23
C TYR A 412 -15.99 -6.46 -23.62
N GLY A 413 -17.23 -6.83 -23.96
CA GLY A 413 -17.88 -6.51 -25.24
C GLY A 413 -17.62 -7.50 -26.37
N GLY A 414 -16.96 -8.63 -26.07
CA GLY A 414 -16.57 -9.65 -27.04
C GLY A 414 -15.27 -9.32 -27.78
N ILE A 415 -14.70 -10.33 -28.43
CA ILE A 415 -13.38 -10.26 -29.07
C ILE A 415 -13.37 -9.55 -30.43
N GLU A 416 -14.51 -9.45 -31.11
CA GLU A 416 -14.61 -8.82 -32.45
C GLU A 416 -14.53 -7.28 -32.38
N SER A 417 -15.13 -6.69 -31.34
CA SER A 417 -15.13 -5.25 -31.09
C SER A 417 -15.07 -4.99 -29.58
N PRO A 418 -13.92 -5.24 -28.93
CA PRO A 418 -13.75 -5.00 -27.50
C PRO A 418 -14.11 -3.58 -27.09
N ARG A 419 -14.69 -3.45 -25.90
CA ARG A 419 -14.80 -2.14 -25.23
C ARG A 419 -13.43 -1.66 -24.80
N ASP A 420 -13.27 -0.35 -24.73
CA ASP A 420 -12.07 0.28 -24.18
C ASP A 420 -11.86 -0.09 -22.71
N GLY A 421 -10.59 -0.23 -22.33
CA GLY A 421 -10.18 -0.53 -20.97
C GLY A 421 -9.96 -2.03 -20.70
N ARG A 422 -9.25 -2.30 -19.60
CA ARG A 422 -8.93 -3.65 -19.13
C ARG A 422 -9.02 -3.67 -17.60
N ARG A 423 -9.49 -4.77 -17.02
CA ARG A 423 -9.54 -5.01 -15.56
C ARG A 423 -8.37 -5.88 -15.13
N VAL A 424 -7.90 -5.64 -13.91
CA VAL A 424 -6.85 -6.44 -13.29
C VAL A 424 -7.44 -7.78 -12.83
N ILE A 425 -6.78 -8.89 -13.17
CA ILE A 425 -7.07 -10.24 -12.68
C ILE A 425 -5.79 -10.90 -12.17
N ALA A 426 -5.94 -11.83 -11.22
CA ALA A 426 -4.80 -12.58 -10.72
C ALA A 426 -4.26 -13.54 -11.79
N GLN A 427 -2.94 -13.52 -11.98
CA GLN A 427 -2.19 -14.46 -12.82
C GLN A 427 -1.05 -15.04 -11.99
N THR A 428 -0.70 -16.31 -12.24
CA THR A 428 0.46 -16.93 -11.57
C THR A 428 1.71 -16.08 -11.80
N LEU A 429 2.51 -15.86 -10.76
CA LEU A 429 3.71 -15.03 -10.84
C LEU A 429 4.61 -15.43 -12.03
N HIS A 430 4.90 -14.47 -12.90
CA HIS A 430 5.73 -14.66 -14.09
C HIS A 430 6.72 -13.53 -14.33
N SER A 431 6.53 -12.37 -13.69
CA SER A 431 7.41 -11.21 -13.86
C SER A 431 8.71 -11.26 -13.07
N VAL A 432 8.91 -12.30 -12.24
CA VAL A 432 10.10 -12.47 -11.39
C VAL A 432 10.76 -13.80 -11.73
N THR A 433 12.00 -13.73 -12.24
CA THR A 433 12.79 -14.90 -12.66
C THR A 433 13.94 -15.20 -11.69
N GLN A 434 14.16 -14.34 -10.71
CA GLN A 434 15.26 -14.40 -9.75
C GLN A 434 14.98 -15.35 -8.59
N ASN A 435 13.72 -15.76 -8.39
CA ASN A 435 13.41 -16.78 -7.39
C ASN A 435 14.05 -18.13 -7.76
N PRO A 436 14.53 -18.92 -6.77
CA PRO A 436 15.04 -20.25 -7.01
C PRO A 436 14.01 -21.13 -7.72
N ALA A 437 14.48 -22.03 -8.59
CA ALA A 437 13.62 -22.94 -9.31
C ALA A 437 12.89 -23.90 -8.33
N ASN A 438 11.57 -24.04 -8.48
CA ASN A 438 10.74 -24.95 -7.70
C ASN A 438 10.01 -25.94 -8.62
N PRO A 439 10.73 -26.89 -9.26
CA PRO A 439 10.15 -27.77 -10.29
C PRO A 439 9.10 -28.76 -9.75
N GLU A 440 9.11 -29.03 -8.44
CA GLU A 440 8.13 -29.90 -7.78
C GLU A 440 6.85 -29.16 -7.38
N GLY A 441 6.87 -27.82 -7.38
CA GLY A 441 5.73 -26.99 -7.00
C GLY A 441 4.96 -26.43 -8.20
N PRO A 442 3.80 -25.81 -7.94
CA PRO A 442 3.01 -25.16 -8.98
C PRO A 442 3.73 -23.94 -9.58
N ALA A 443 3.34 -23.51 -10.77
CA ALA A 443 3.92 -22.33 -11.42
C ALA A 443 3.78 -21.07 -10.54
N GLY A 444 4.82 -20.24 -10.52
CA GLY A 444 4.87 -19.02 -9.71
C GLY A 444 5.02 -19.26 -8.21
N SER A 445 5.58 -20.40 -7.80
CA SER A 445 5.75 -20.74 -6.37
C SER A 445 7.20 -20.85 -5.93
N VAL A 446 7.42 -20.65 -4.63
CA VAL A 446 8.66 -21.00 -3.93
C VAL A 446 8.42 -22.11 -2.92
N LYS A 447 9.47 -22.84 -2.56
CA LYS A 447 9.42 -23.91 -1.57
C LYS A 447 9.32 -23.35 -0.15
N ILE A 448 8.51 -23.99 0.69
CA ILE A 448 8.49 -23.75 2.14
C ILE A 448 9.62 -24.59 2.76
N ALA A 449 10.47 -23.95 3.56
CA ALA A 449 11.56 -24.62 4.25
C ALA A 449 11.05 -25.51 5.39
N LYS A 450 11.90 -26.45 5.83
CA LYS A 450 11.51 -27.44 6.86
C LYS A 450 11.14 -26.82 8.19
N ASP A 451 11.65 -25.65 8.52
CA ASP A 451 11.31 -24.88 9.73
C ASP A 451 9.98 -24.11 9.61
N GLY A 452 9.29 -24.23 8.47
CA GLY A 452 8.05 -23.50 8.18
C GLY A 452 8.28 -22.09 7.64
N SER A 453 9.52 -21.67 7.39
CA SER A 453 9.79 -20.37 6.79
C SER A 453 9.59 -20.39 5.27
N PHE A 454 9.34 -19.21 4.70
CA PHE A 454 9.48 -18.95 3.27
C PHE A 454 10.22 -17.63 3.06
N ALA A 455 10.84 -17.49 1.90
CA ALA A 455 11.31 -16.22 1.39
C ALA A 455 11.06 -16.19 -0.13
N ALA A 456 10.53 -15.08 -0.64
CA ALA A 456 10.24 -14.93 -2.06
C ALA A 456 10.47 -13.50 -2.52
N LEU A 457 11.05 -13.37 -3.71
CA LEU A 457 11.07 -12.12 -4.46
C LEU A 457 9.73 -11.91 -5.14
N VAL A 458 9.22 -10.69 -5.08
CA VAL A 458 7.95 -10.26 -5.69
C VAL A 458 8.18 -8.98 -6.50
N PRO A 459 7.36 -8.71 -7.54
CA PRO A 459 7.49 -7.48 -8.30
C PRO A 459 7.15 -6.27 -7.43
N ALA A 460 7.99 -5.23 -7.49
CA ALA A 460 7.67 -3.98 -6.85
C ALA A 460 6.57 -3.22 -7.61
N ARG A 461 5.77 -2.42 -6.90
CA ARG A 461 4.71 -1.54 -7.44
C ARG A 461 3.66 -2.30 -8.26
N ARG A 462 3.46 -3.56 -7.92
CA ARG A 462 2.49 -4.46 -8.54
C ARG A 462 1.69 -5.14 -7.43
N ALA A 463 0.37 -5.16 -7.60
CA ALA A 463 -0.52 -5.90 -6.73
C ALA A 463 -0.14 -7.39 -6.78
N VAL A 464 0.07 -7.98 -5.62
CA VAL A 464 0.33 -9.40 -5.44
C VAL A 464 -0.56 -9.98 -4.37
N THR A 465 -0.74 -11.29 -4.44
CA THR A 465 -1.42 -12.10 -3.43
C THR A 465 -0.76 -13.47 -3.44
N TYR A 466 -1.14 -14.37 -2.54
CA TYR A 466 -0.52 -15.68 -2.45
C TYR A 466 -1.38 -16.71 -1.74
N GLN A 467 -1.03 -17.97 -1.95
CA GLN A 467 -1.62 -19.10 -1.23
C GLN A 467 -0.55 -20.12 -0.84
N LEU A 468 -0.80 -20.79 0.29
CA LEU A 468 -0.09 -22.02 0.63
C LEU A 468 -0.69 -23.17 -0.18
N THR A 469 0.16 -24.06 -0.68
CA THR A 469 -0.26 -25.25 -1.42
C THR A 469 0.36 -26.51 -0.84
N ASP A 470 -0.33 -27.64 -0.99
CA ASP A 470 0.21 -28.97 -0.68
C ASP A 470 1.25 -29.42 -1.71
N THR A 471 1.76 -30.65 -1.58
CA THR A 471 2.75 -31.23 -2.50
C THR A 471 2.25 -31.47 -3.92
N GLN A 472 0.93 -31.39 -4.15
CA GLN A 472 0.31 -31.52 -5.47
C GLN A 472 -0.06 -30.15 -6.07
N GLY A 473 0.22 -29.05 -5.37
CA GLY A 473 -0.15 -27.70 -5.78
C GLY A 473 -1.60 -27.32 -5.46
N THR A 474 -2.31 -28.10 -4.65
CA THR A 474 -3.67 -27.77 -4.21
C THR A 474 -3.64 -26.68 -3.15
N GLY A 475 -4.40 -25.60 -3.32
CA GLY A 475 -4.43 -24.49 -2.36
C GLY A 475 -5.06 -24.85 -1.02
N VAL A 476 -4.35 -24.56 0.07
CA VAL A 476 -4.71 -24.86 1.47
C VAL A 476 -5.18 -23.60 2.19
N VAL A 477 -4.36 -22.54 2.18
CA VAL A 477 -4.63 -21.26 2.84
C VAL A 477 -4.38 -20.13 1.85
N ARG A 478 -5.26 -19.14 1.81
CA ARG A 478 -5.25 -18.08 0.80
C ARG A 478 -5.23 -16.71 1.46
N GLU A 479 -4.30 -15.86 1.01
CA GLU A 479 -4.41 -14.42 1.17
C GLU A 479 -5.49 -13.94 0.20
N ARG A 480 -6.51 -13.24 0.71
CA ARG A 480 -7.63 -12.76 -0.12
C ARG A 480 -7.66 -11.23 -0.15
N LEU A 481 -6.49 -10.62 -0.01
CA LEU A 481 -6.26 -9.19 -0.17
C LEU A 481 -5.14 -8.97 -1.18
N TRP A 482 -5.19 -7.83 -1.85
CA TRP A 482 -4.09 -7.35 -2.67
C TRP A 482 -3.10 -6.58 -1.82
N LEU A 483 -1.81 -6.90 -1.96
CA LEU A 483 -0.70 -6.20 -1.35
C LEU A 483 0.21 -5.62 -2.43
N THR A 484 0.81 -4.47 -2.17
CA THR A 484 1.83 -3.87 -3.05
C THR A 484 3.09 -3.62 -2.25
N PHE A 485 4.23 -4.02 -2.79
CA PHE A 485 5.53 -3.78 -2.16
C PHE A 485 6.35 -2.77 -2.95
N GLN A 486 7.23 -2.03 -2.28
CA GLN A 486 8.09 -1.03 -2.90
C GLN A 486 9.46 -1.59 -3.29
N PRO A 487 10.14 -0.99 -4.29
CA PRO A 487 11.49 -1.41 -4.65
C PRO A 487 12.43 -1.33 -3.44
N GLY A 488 13.12 -2.42 -3.12
CA GLY A 488 14.01 -2.46 -1.94
C GLY A 488 13.33 -2.77 -0.61
N GLU A 489 12.01 -2.96 -0.61
CA GLU A 489 11.29 -3.37 0.59
C GLU A 489 11.63 -4.83 0.95
N ILE A 490 11.87 -5.06 2.24
CA ILE A 490 11.98 -6.39 2.83
C ILE A 490 10.86 -6.48 3.86
N ARG A 491 9.74 -7.11 3.48
CA ARG A 491 8.55 -7.24 4.33
C ARG A 491 8.57 -8.57 5.06
N VAL A 492 8.33 -8.52 6.37
CA VAL A 492 8.27 -9.72 7.22
C VAL A 492 6.83 -9.95 7.69
N CYS A 493 6.26 -11.06 7.25
CA CYS A 493 4.99 -11.60 7.73
C CYS A 493 5.30 -12.84 8.56
N ALA A 494 5.56 -12.68 9.86
CA ALA A 494 6.05 -13.76 10.74
C ALA A 494 5.22 -15.06 10.62
N SER A 495 3.92 -14.90 10.35
CA SER A 495 2.96 -15.97 10.05
C SER A 495 2.07 -15.58 8.86
N CYS A 496 1.45 -16.56 8.19
CA CYS A 496 0.59 -16.32 7.01
C CYS A 496 -0.72 -15.57 7.30
N HIS A 497 -1.10 -15.42 8.56
CA HIS A 497 -2.12 -14.48 9.02
C HIS A 497 -1.55 -13.90 10.30
N GLY A 498 -1.12 -12.64 10.26
CA GLY A 498 -0.35 -12.00 11.32
C GLY A 498 -0.98 -12.27 12.68
N ILE A 499 -0.16 -12.77 13.61
CA ILE A 499 -0.62 -13.06 14.96
C ILE A 499 -0.80 -11.72 15.68
N ASN A 500 -2.02 -11.43 16.11
CA ASN A 500 -2.31 -10.21 16.85
C ASN A 500 -1.66 -10.28 18.23
N SER A 501 -2.17 -11.16 19.10
CA SER A 501 -1.59 -11.43 20.42
C SER A 501 -1.14 -12.88 20.59
N LYS A 502 -1.90 -13.84 20.03
CA LYS A 502 -1.65 -15.28 20.22
C LYS A 502 -1.96 -16.08 18.96
N ASP A 503 -1.16 -17.11 18.75
CA ASP A 503 -1.44 -18.12 17.74
C ASP A 503 -2.59 -19.05 18.16
N GLN A 504 -2.97 -19.96 17.26
CA GLN A 504 -4.04 -20.93 17.47
C GLN A 504 -3.78 -21.92 18.63
N LYS A 505 -2.55 -22.00 19.13
CA LYS A 505 -2.13 -22.82 20.28
C LYS A 505 -1.89 -21.98 21.54
N GLY A 506 -2.12 -20.66 21.49
CA GLY A 506 -1.93 -19.73 22.59
C GLY A 506 -0.51 -19.20 22.79
N ASN A 507 0.40 -19.41 21.83
CA ASN A 507 1.78 -18.94 21.87
C ASN A 507 1.93 -17.53 21.28
N ALA A 508 3.05 -16.88 21.58
CA ALA A 508 3.45 -15.63 20.94
C ALA A 508 3.88 -15.83 19.47
N PRO A 509 3.99 -14.76 18.66
CA PRO A 509 4.50 -14.84 17.30
C PRO A 509 5.87 -15.53 17.20
N PRO A 510 6.16 -16.25 16.10
CA PRO A 510 7.43 -16.93 15.92
C PRO A 510 8.61 -15.95 15.81
N GLU A 511 9.72 -16.30 16.46
CA GLU A 511 10.98 -15.53 16.47
C GLU A 511 12.17 -16.32 15.90
N ASN A 512 11.93 -17.50 15.29
CA ASN A 512 13.00 -18.28 14.67
C ASN A 512 13.61 -17.54 13.47
N PRO A 513 14.95 -17.55 13.31
CA PRO A 513 15.59 -17.10 12.08
C PRO A 513 15.07 -17.93 10.88
N PRO A 514 14.56 -17.30 9.82
CA PRO A 514 13.97 -18.03 8.69
C PRO A 514 15.06 -18.69 7.84
N ALA A 515 15.05 -20.03 7.78
CA ALA A 515 15.98 -20.79 6.94
C ALA A 515 15.82 -20.50 5.45
N ALA A 516 14.57 -20.31 4.99
CA ALA A 516 14.29 -19.97 3.60
C ALA A 516 14.91 -18.63 3.17
N LEU A 517 15.01 -17.65 4.09
CA LEU A 517 15.68 -16.39 3.80
C LEU A 517 17.18 -16.59 3.62
N PHE A 518 17.81 -17.37 4.51
CA PHE A 518 19.22 -17.71 4.40
C PHE A 518 19.54 -18.38 3.05
N ASP A 519 18.76 -19.40 2.68
CA ASP A 519 18.94 -20.12 1.42
C ASP A 519 18.76 -19.19 0.20
N LEU A 520 17.71 -18.35 0.20
CA LEU A 520 17.45 -17.42 -0.89
C LEU A 520 18.59 -16.40 -1.09
N VAL A 521 19.08 -15.77 -0.02
CA VAL A 521 20.12 -14.73 -0.17
C VAL A 521 21.48 -15.31 -0.52
N GLN A 522 21.75 -16.57 -0.16
CA GLN A 522 22.92 -17.31 -0.62
C GLN A 522 22.86 -17.55 -2.14
N ASP A 523 21.71 -17.97 -2.66
CA ASP A 523 21.51 -18.16 -4.10
C ASP A 523 21.66 -16.84 -4.90
N LEU A 524 21.33 -15.71 -4.27
CA LEU A 524 21.40 -14.38 -4.88
C LEU A 524 22.74 -13.66 -4.66
N GLN A 525 23.66 -14.21 -3.87
CA GLN A 525 24.83 -13.50 -3.35
C GLN A 525 25.68 -12.87 -4.48
N ASP A 526 25.96 -13.62 -5.55
CA ASP A 526 26.68 -13.10 -6.71
C ASP A 526 25.99 -11.89 -7.35
N GLY A 527 24.66 -11.88 -7.39
CA GLY A 527 23.89 -10.75 -7.88
C GLY A 527 24.00 -9.55 -6.95
N ILE A 528 23.86 -9.79 -5.64
CA ILE A 528 23.90 -8.77 -4.59
C ILE A 528 25.26 -8.07 -4.55
N ASP A 529 26.35 -8.84 -4.56
CA ASP A 529 27.72 -8.32 -4.46
C ASP A 529 28.15 -7.47 -5.66
N ASN A 530 27.46 -7.62 -6.79
CA ASN A 530 27.77 -6.92 -8.05
C ASN A 530 26.87 -5.70 -8.33
N VAL A 531 25.96 -5.34 -7.43
CA VAL A 531 25.07 -4.19 -7.63
C VAL A 531 25.77 -2.87 -7.32
N SER A 532 25.54 -1.87 -8.17
CA SER A 532 25.94 -0.49 -7.91
C SER A 532 24.82 0.25 -7.16
N PRO A 533 25.09 0.94 -6.04
CA PRO A 533 24.08 1.58 -5.21
C PRO A 533 23.47 2.78 -5.93
N GLU A 534 22.23 3.10 -5.56
CA GLU A 534 21.56 4.30 -6.03
C GLU A 534 22.09 5.52 -5.27
N MET A 535 22.75 6.44 -5.99
CA MET A 535 23.36 7.64 -5.40
C MET A 535 22.75 8.88 -6.05
N SER A 536 22.51 9.92 -5.26
CA SER A 536 22.13 11.24 -5.74
C SER A 536 23.29 12.23 -5.60
N LEU A 537 23.30 13.23 -6.49
CA LEU A 537 24.33 14.27 -6.55
C LEU A 537 23.67 15.63 -6.74
N ALA A 538 23.58 16.41 -5.66
CA ALA A 538 23.12 17.78 -5.66
C ALA A 538 24.30 18.77 -5.68
N ILE A 539 24.19 19.83 -6.48
CA ILE A 539 25.21 20.87 -6.59
C ILE A 539 24.56 22.23 -6.33
N THR A 540 24.76 22.78 -5.14
CA THR A 540 24.15 24.06 -4.72
C THR A 540 25.19 25.19 -4.67
N GLY A 541 24.75 26.43 -4.91
CA GLY A 541 25.61 27.62 -4.95
C GLY A 541 25.27 28.61 -3.85
N GLY A 542 26.18 28.84 -2.90
CA GLY A 542 25.98 29.79 -1.79
C GLY A 542 26.51 31.20 -2.08
N LYS A 543 25.73 32.25 -1.72
CA LYS A 543 26.25 33.63 -1.59
C LYS A 543 26.77 33.81 -0.16
N THR A 544 28.06 34.08 0.00
CA THR A 544 28.54 34.74 1.23
C THR A 544 28.93 36.18 0.92
N ARG A 545 28.62 37.12 1.85
CA ARG A 545 28.84 38.58 1.71
C ARG A 545 30.30 38.98 1.44
N LYS A 546 31.27 38.05 1.48
CA LYS A 546 32.70 38.30 1.25
C LYS A 546 33.35 37.20 0.39
N SER A 547 33.19 37.32 -0.93
CA SER A 547 34.00 36.69 -2.00
C SER A 547 33.88 35.17 -2.24
N LYS A 548 33.90 34.83 -3.54
CA LYS A 548 34.02 33.51 -4.19
C LYS A 548 32.72 32.72 -4.33
N SER A 549 32.46 32.24 -5.54
CA SER A 549 31.42 31.25 -5.84
C SER A 549 31.72 29.93 -5.12
N GLN A 550 31.27 29.82 -3.88
CA GLN A 550 31.33 28.56 -3.14
C GLN A 550 30.26 27.64 -3.71
N ILE A 551 30.70 26.49 -4.21
CA ILE A 551 29.81 25.40 -4.61
C ILE A 551 29.81 24.42 -3.45
N THR A 552 28.61 24.11 -2.96
CA THR A 552 28.41 22.96 -2.11
C THR A 552 28.06 21.80 -3.02
N ILE A 553 28.78 20.70 -2.84
CA ILE A 553 28.49 19.43 -3.49
C ILE A 553 27.86 18.62 -2.38
N GLU A 554 26.59 18.28 -2.52
CA GLU A 554 25.90 17.36 -1.64
C GLU A 554 25.81 16.06 -2.44
N ILE A 555 26.49 15.04 -1.95
CA ILE A 555 26.24 13.67 -2.39
C ILE A 555 25.30 13.15 -1.32
N GLU A 556 24.19 12.56 -1.73
CA GLU A 556 23.32 11.83 -0.83
C GLU A 556 23.19 10.44 -1.44
N GLY A 557 23.71 9.45 -0.75
CA GLY A 557 23.39 8.05 -1.02
C GLY A 557 22.68 7.56 0.21
N GLU A 558 21.46 7.07 0.06
CA GLU A 558 20.85 6.29 1.13
C GLU A 558 21.62 4.97 1.21
N ASN A 559 22.07 4.61 2.41
CA ASN A 559 22.49 3.25 2.72
C ASN A 559 23.65 2.67 1.89
N ALA A 560 24.56 3.49 1.37
CA ALA A 560 25.66 2.99 0.55
C ALA A 560 26.66 2.13 1.36
N SER A 561 26.90 0.90 0.90
CA SER A 561 27.73 -0.10 1.58
C SER A 561 29.19 0.35 1.82
N ALA A 562 29.91 -0.35 2.69
CA ALA A 562 31.32 -0.06 2.99
C ALA A 562 32.22 -0.02 1.72
N ALA A 563 31.85 -0.74 0.66
CA ALA A 563 32.55 -0.74 -0.62
C ALA A 563 32.51 0.63 -1.34
N PHE A 564 31.48 1.44 -1.11
CA PHE A 564 31.25 2.74 -1.75
C PHE A 564 31.73 3.94 -0.92
N LYS A 565 32.39 3.69 0.21
CA LYS A 565 33.08 4.73 0.98
C LYS A 565 34.16 5.44 0.18
N THR A 566 34.63 4.87 -0.94
CA THR A 566 35.54 5.52 -1.87
C THR A 566 34.97 5.56 -3.28
N VAL A 567 34.76 6.76 -3.82
CA VAL A 567 34.23 7.02 -5.17
C VAL A 567 35.11 8.01 -5.92
N GLU A 568 34.95 8.09 -7.24
CA GLU A 568 35.61 9.05 -8.11
C GLU A 568 34.64 10.16 -8.52
N LEU A 569 34.94 11.41 -8.17
CA LEU A 569 34.18 12.57 -8.62
C LEU A 569 34.84 13.17 -9.86
N ALA A 570 34.20 12.99 -11.01
CA ALA A 570 34.60 13.61 -12.27
C ALA A 570 33.91 14.96 -12.48
N ILE A 571 34.67 15.95 -12.95
CA ILE A 571 34.20 17.29 -13.28
C ILE A 571 34.61 17.62 -14.71
N ALA A 572 33.63 17.90 -15.56
CA ALA A 572 33.83 18.24 -16.95
C ALA A 572 33.49 19.70 -17.29
N VAL A 573 34.34 20.32 -18.12
CA VAL A 573 34.18 21.68 -18.67
C VAL A 573 34.39 21.67 -20.18
N GLY A 574 33.29 21.56 -20.93
CA GLY A 574 33.36 21.25 -22.36
C GLY A 574 33.97 19.87 -22.57
N LYS A 575 34.97 19.73 -23.46
CA LYS A 575 35.65 18.45 -23.74
C LYS A 575 36.72 18.04 -22.73
N LYS A 576 36.99 18.85 -21.69
CA LYS A 576 38.00 18.54 -20.68
C LYS A 576 37.32 17.97 -19.45
N SER A 577 37.76 16.79 -19.01
CA SER A 577 37.32 16.17 -17.75
C SER A 577 38.51 16.00 -16.82
N CYS A 578 38.25 16.01 -15.52
CA CYS A 578 39.21 15.68 -14.48
C CYS A 578 38.52 15.00 -13.32
N THR A 579 39.21 14.03 -12.72
CA THR A 579 38.64 13.15 -11.71
C THR A 579 39.49 13.21 -10.44
N GLU A 580 38.84 13.08 -9.28
CA GLU A 580 39.51 12.96 -7.99
C GLU A 580 38.81 11.90 -7.14
N ARG A 581 39.59 11.07 -6.44
CA ARG A 581 39.05 10.10 -5.49
C ARG A 581 38.57 10.80 -4.21
N MET A 582 37.33 10.54 -3.86
CA MET A 582 36.63 11.05 -2.71
C MET A 582 36.42 9.90 -1.72
N THR A 583 36.65 10.18 -0.45
CA THR A 583 36.21 9.29 0.64
C THR A 583 34.95 9.94 1.20
N LEU A 584 33.83 9.23 1.17
CA LEU A 584 32.55 9.73 1.67
C LEU A 584 32.47 9.48 3.19
N LEU A 585 31.88 10.42 3.91
CA LEU A 585 31.64 10.30 5.34
C LEU A 585 30.22 9.83 5.55
N THR A 586 30.02 8.87 6.44
CA THR A 586 28.69 8.46 6.91
C THR A 586 28.30 9.32 8.11
N ASP A 587 27.09 9.87 8.12
CA ASP A 587 26.50 10.44 9.34
C ASP A 587 25.92 9.35 10.25
N ASP A 588 25.42 9.74 11.43
CA ASP A 588 24.83 8.83 12.43
C ASP A 588 23.56 8.12 11.91
N ALA A 589 22.99 8.59 10.79
CA ALA A 589 21.84 8.00 10.11
C ALA A 589 22.24 7.15 8.88
N GLY A 590 23.55 6.94 8.65
CA GLY A 590 24.04 6.14 7.53
C GLY A 590 24.08 6.86 6.18
N ASN A 591 23.77 8.16 6.11
CA ASN A 591 23.84 8.91 4.87
C ASN A 591 25.28 9.27 4.53
N LEU A 592 25.67 9.02 3.29
CA LEU A 592 26.95 9.50 2.78
C LEU A 592 26.85 10.99 2.47
N SER A 593 27.68 11.82 3.12
CA SER A 593 27.78 13.26 2.81
C SER A 593 29.23 13.70 2.57
N PHE A 594 29.41 14.72 1.74
CA PHE A 594 30.69 15.40 1.56
C PHE A 594 30.47 16.91 1.55
N THR A 595 30.91 17.63 2.58
CA THR A 595 30.56 19.07 2.67
C THR A 595 31.63 19.98 2.07
N SER A 596 31.32 20.46 0.87
CA SER A 596 31.79 21.71 0.24
C SER A 596 33.23 21.79 -0.31
N ALA A 597 33.33 22.24 -1.57
CA ALA A 597 34.60 22.59 -2.21
C ALA A 597 34.52 23.98 -2.84
N LYS A 598 35.48 24.85 -2.53
CA LYS A 598 35.57 26.18 -3.15
C LYS A 598 36.09 26.07 -4.58
N MET A 599 35.18 25.84 -5.52
CA MET A 599 35.49 25.67 -6.93
C MET A 599 36.12 26.94 -7.53
N PRO A 600 37.11 26.80 -8.42
CA PRO A 600 37.76 27.94 -9.06
C PRO A 600 36.79 28.67 -10.01
N GLY A 601 36.80 30.00 -9.95
CA GLY A 601 36.02 30.85 -10.86
C GLY A 601 36.63 30.92 -12.27
N LEU A 602 35.76 31.03 -13.27
CA LEU A 602 36.13 31.23 -14.69
C LEU A 602 35.65 32.60 -15.16
N GLY A 603 36.39 33.23 -16.08
CA GLY A 603 36.07 34.60 -16.56
C GLY A 603 34.80 34.71 -17.41
N LYS A 604 34.11 33.61 -17.72
CA LYS A 604 32.86 33.56 -18.49
C LYS A 604 31.89 32.58 -17.85
N LYS A 605 30.59 32.78 -18.11
CA LYS A 605 29.53 31.86 -17.68
C LYS A 605 29.80 30.49 -18.30
N THR A 606 29.88 29.46 -17.47
CA THR A 606 30.35 28.13 -17.89
C THR A 606 29.48 27.05 -17.26
N ARG A 607 29.13 26.02 -18.04
CA ARG A 607 28.47 24.82 -17.52
C ARG A 607 29.53 23.83 -17.07
N LEU A 608 29.38 23.33 -15.85
CA LEU A 608 30.12 22.20 -15.31
C LEU A 608 29.18 21.00 -15.31
N ASN A 609 29.69 19.84 -15.71
CA ASN A 609 29.02 18.57 -15.49
C ASN A 609 29.81 17.80 -14.43
N PHE A 610 29.10 17.23 -13.46
CA PHE A 610 29.66 16.40 -12.42
C PHE A 610 29.16 14.98 -12.61
N SER A 611 30.03 14.01 -12.40
CA SER A 611 29.71 12.58 -12.43
C SER A 611 30.35 11.91 -11.22
N LEU A 612 29.56 11.19 -10.45
CA LEU A 612 30.03 10.30 -9.39
C LEU A 612 30.27 8.93 -10.01
N ILE A 613 31.46 8.36 -9.82
CA ILE A 613 31.92 7.16 -10.54
C ILE A 613 32.45 6.15 -9.51
N TYR A 614 32.14 4.88 -9.71
CA TYR A 614 32.76 3.76 -8.98
C TYR A 614 33.20 2.69 -9.98
N GLY A 615 34.49 2.37 -9.98
CA GLY A 615 35.08 1.51 -11.01
C GLY A 615 34.88 2.10 -12.41
N THR A 616 34.01 1.47 -13.20
CA THR A 616 33.63 1.94 -14.55
C THR A 616 32.21 2.49 -14.63
N THR A 617 31.43 2.37 -13.54
CA THR A 617 30.01 2.75 -13.47
C THR A 617 29.87 4.20 -13.04
N THR A 618 29.00 4.96 -13.72
CA THR A 618 28.60 6.30 -13.25
C THR A 618 27.37 6.15 -12.36
N LEU A 619 27.53 6.44 -11.07
CA LEU A 619 26.49 6.30 -10.04
C LEU A 619 25.49 7.46 -10.05
N ALA A 620 25.95 8.69 -10.31
CA ALA A 620 25.10 9.88 -10.32
C ALA A 620 25.68 10.96 -11.23
N THR A 621 24.83 11.83 -11.78
CA THR A 621 25.30 13.03 -12.51
C THR A 621 24.54 14.28 -12.10
N SER A 622 25.21 15.42 -12.21
CA SER A 622 24.62 16.72 -11.91
C SER A 622 25.24 17.80 -12.76
N THR A 623 24.52 18.89 -13.00
CA THR A 623 25.05 20.02 -13.78
C THR A 623 24.92 21.33 -13.03
N TYR A 624 25.96 22.15 -13.09
CA TYR A 624 25.97 23.45 -12.45
C TYR A 624 26.46 24.54 -13.40
N ARG A 625 25.78 25.70 -13.37
CA ARG A 625 26.16 26.87 -14.17
C ARG A 625 26.98 27.84 -13.34
N LEU A 626 28.31 27.79 -13.51
CA LEU A 626 29.21 28.79 -12.95
C LEU A 626 28.91 30.18 -13.52
N ARG A 627 28.82 31.16 -12.62
CA ARG A 627 28.81 32.57 -12.97
C ARG A 627 30.22 33.06 -13.32
N PRO A 628 30.37 34.10 -14.15
CA PRO A 628 31.67 34.70 -14.44
C PRO A 628 32.34 35.25 -13.16
N GLU A 629 33.59 34.88 -12.92
CA GLU A 629 34.44 35.42 -11.86
C GLU A 629 35.21 36.63 -12.39
N LYS A 630 35.00 37.78 -11.73
CA LYS A 630 35.60 39.05 -12.15
C LYS A 630 37.02 39.25 -11.61
N ARG A 631 37.40 38.57 -10.52
CA ARG A 631 38.68 38.77 -9.83
C ARG A 631 39.55 37.50 -9.92
N ASN A 632 40.69 37.60 -10.62
CA ASN A 632 41.65 36.51 -10.84
C ASN A 632 41.03 35.20 -11.39
N PRO A 633 40.35 35.24 -12.55
CA PRO A 633 39.76 34.04 -13.13
C PRO A 633 40.84 33.04 -13.55
N VAL A 634 40.58 31.76 -13.30
CA VAL A 634 41.45 30.68 -13.77
C VAL A 634 41.26 30.53 -15.29
N LYS A 635 42.36 30.37 -16.04
CA LYS A 635 42.27 30.02 -17.47
C LYS A 635 41.63 28.64 -17.61
N LYS A 636 40.73 28.44 -18.58
CA LYS A 636 40.04 27.15 -18.81
C LYS A 636 41.00 25.95 -18.87
N GLN A 637 42.22 26.14 -19.41
CA GLN A 637 43.24 25.10 -19.49
C GLN A 637 43.79 24.65 -18.12
N ARG A 638 43.76 25.50 -17.09
CA ARG A 638 44.21 25.23 -15.73
C ARG A 638 43.06 24.91 -14.77
N PHE A 639 41.82 24.89 -15.25
CA PHE A 639 40.63 24.65 -14.43
C PHE A 639 40.72 23.29 -13.73
N CYS A 640 41.06 22.23 -14.45
CA CYS A 640 41.15 20.87 -13.89
C CYS A 640 42.12 20.78 -12.71
N GLN A 641 43.32 21.34 -12.85
CA GLN A 641 44.32 21.37 -11.76
C GLN A 641 43.81 22.17 -10.54
N ALA A 642 43.14 23.29 -10.78
CA ALA A 642 42.59 24.12 -9.71
C ALA A 642 41.36 23.48 -9.03
N ALA A 643 40.53 22.76 -9.78
CA ALA A 643 39.35 22.05 -9.28
C ALA A 643 39.75 20.86 -8.41
N ILE A 644 40.69 20.02 -8.86
CA ILE A 644 41.25 18.93 -8.06
C ILE A 644 41.85 19.47 -6.74
N LYS A 645 42.63 20.55 -6.82
CA LYS A 645 43.22 21.17 -5.63
C LYS A 645 42.16 21.70 -4.66
N ALA A 646 41.01 22.15 -5.17
CA ALA A 646 39.88 22.58 -4.35
C ALA A 646 39.19 21.40 -3.65
N LEU A 647 38.94 20.30 -4.36
CA LEU A 647 38.37 19.06 -3.80
C LEU A 647 39.25 18.49 -2.68
N LYS A 648 40.57 18.36 -2.93
CA LYS A 648 41.55 17.91 -1.93
C LYS A 648 41.60 18.81 -0.68
N LYS A 649 41.29 20.10 -0.82
CA LYS A 649 41.27 21.04 0.30
C LYS A 649 39.96 20.98 1.10
N GLY A 650 38.83 20.65 0.44
CA GLY A 650 37.56 20.35 1.10
C GLY A 650 37.70 19.13 2.03
N LYS A 651 38.38 18.08 1.56
CA LYS A 651 38.70 16.85 2.32
C LYS A 651 39.39 17.05 3.67
N LYS A 652 40.07 18.19 3.89
CA LYS A 652 40.77 18.48 5.17
C LYS A 652 39.93 19.30 6.17
N LYS A 653 38.71 19.67 5.79
CA LYS A 653 37.84 20.57 6.55
C LYS A 653 36.50 19.95 6.95
N SER A 654 36.02 18.99 6.17
CA SER A 654 35.15 17.90 6.62
C SER A 654 35.96 16.95 7.48
#